data_AF-A0A7X6SNX9-F1
#
_entry.id   AF-A0A7X6SNX9-F1
#
_cell.length_a   1.000
_cell.length_b   1.000
_cell.length_c   1.000
_cell.angle_alpha   90.00
_cell.angle_beta   90.00
_cell.angle_gamma   90.00
#
_symmetry.space_group_name_H-M   'P 1'
#
loop_
_entity.id
_entity.type
_entity.pdbx_description
1 polymer ?
#
loop_
_entity_poly.entity_id
_entity_poly.type
_entity_poly.pdbx_seq_one_letter_code
_entity_poly.pdbx_strand_id
1 'polypeptide(L)'
;DKDKDVYAGVRLDQQRIVAALKSTPLGQTPQYKYYYTVVPVDERNQILGIAEPVSASPIDDIPQTSPALYSVAVQDKKEMQFEWDYPINSDDLMMYLIYAVPGITKDLWKTLTPQEKEQITSTRGILVAQGLVGGGALKNNCIIKEADFKAAGLNWEQAYQTLYTLKFVDGSNNISPVSEASLPKVINSSQLPSAPKYRVEDKPMDKGDRLTLTWQEPIVFLTRTTSHKKDGSRLKVNYQINKTDAQDIQNIYFDFYEPGSNIPFAQINEFHQDNIIYVDIPQKYSLRNGGKLPTDSLKVEITINSRPYSIDPKTGRILHDKARIIPDYKIIQYLKPDPAMLAYMPTNSFIVNGHNVSTIKNVVYRKGYRSSNFTKIKSNTCYENFLDVSVGYISSITKPILGFNFVKDGKLYTYIDGKRYVRNLQPGEKASSLALLPSTIDFTYDPVNKTTLNISIYLDEAQKKLTKLSDDIKESQQKLAAYKDSLTAATPAMAILYQENINRLEQEINTKESQLKIYQDNPYFQEALKARNSHQMMRYVASIREPELRKYTYSIVRTNEKGFFAETPPDVNKEGEFNYYTPISNWFDWTKLVTLIAVFLFGIDVVIFINLAKRGKNLYLRPLAGLQEIDNAVGRATEMGRPILYCMGIGGLSDVATIASMGILSQVAKKAAEYDTRLIVPCYDYLVMPIAQEIVQEAHYEVGRPDSYDKNDVFYLTSVQFAYVAGVNGIMTRERVATNFFMGYFAAEALLMTETGNTIGAVQIAGSDAITQIPFFITTCDYTLIGEELYAASAYLNREPMLLGTLKAQDYFKFVILIFIIAGALLGTFQLTGLMQIFPVK
;
A
#
# COMPACT_ATOMS: atom_id res chain seq x y z
N ASP A 1 -47.42 21.53 7.28
CA ASP A 1 -46.29 20.74 7.79
C ASP A 1 -45.38 20.24 6.66
N LYS A 2 -44.40 21.06 6.26
CA LYS A 2 -43.26 20.67 5.41
C LYS A 2 -42.02 21.34 5.98
N ASP A 3 -41.21 20.60 6.72
CA ASP A 3 -39.90 20.09 6.30
C ASP A 3 -39.28 19.39 7.53
N LYS A 4 -39.07 18.07 7.45
CA LYS A 4 -38.32 17.31 8.47
C LYS A 4 -37.21 16.52 7.79
N ASP A 5 -36.37 17.36 7.22
CA ASP A 5 -35.07 17.16 6.62
C ASP A 5 -35.10 16.59 5.19
N VAL A 6 -34.53 17.37 4.28
CA VAL A 6 -34.27 16.93 2.90
C VAL A 6 -33.11 15.94 2.92
N TYR A 7 -33.38 14.71 2.48
CA TYR A 7 -32.39 13.62 2.41
C TYR A 7 -31.92 13.38 0.98
N ALA A 8 -30.65 13.03 0.84
CA ALA A 8 -30.14 12.40 -0.38
C ALA A 8 -30.42 10.89 -0.32
N GLY A 9 -30.97 10.32 -1.39
CA GLY A 9 -31.22 8.88 -1.51
C GLY A 9 -30.10 8.18 -2.30
N VAL A 10 -29.43 7.22 -1.68
CA VAL A 10 -28.42 6.37 -2.34
C VAL A 10 -28.91 4.93 -2.38
N ARG A 11 -28.77 4.25 -3.52
CA ARG A 11 -29.21 2.86 -3.64
C ARG A 11 -28.36 1.94 -2.78
N LEU A 12 -28.99 0.91 -2.23
CA LEU A 12 -28.32 -0.02 -1.33
C LEU A 12 -27.17 -0.81 -1.99
N ASP A 13 -27.26 -1.04 -3.30
CA ASP A 13 -26.24 -1.69 -4.13
C ASP A 13 -25.06 -0.77 -4.51
N GLN A 14 -25.14 0.53 -4.22
CA GLN A 14 -24.14 1.54 -4.58
C GLN A 14 -23.34 2.05 -3.39
N GLN A 15 -23.43 1.38 -2.24
CA GLN A 15 -22.79 1.85 -1.00
C GLN A 15 -22.28 0.70 -0.15
N ARG A 16 -21.27 1.01 0.68
CA ARG A 16 -20.85 0.14 1.77
C ARG A 16 -21.39 0.71 3.08
N ILE A 17 -22.25 -0.03 3.75
CA ILE A 17 -22.76 0.35 5.07
C ILE A 17 -21.76 -0.12 6.12
N VAL A 18 -21.27 0.81 6.92
CA VAL A 18 -20.50 0.52 8.14
C VAL A 18 -21.40 0.87 9.32
N ALA A 19 -21.69 -0.13 10.14
CA ALA A 19 -22.47 0.03 11.36
C ALA A 19 -21.64 -0.45 12.54
N ALA A 20 -21.52 0.37 13.58
CA ALA A 20 -21.03 -0.08 14.86
C ALA A 20 -22.14 -0.85 15.56
N LEU A 21 -21.82 -2.02 16.10
CA LEU A 21 -22.73 -2.73 16.98
C LEU A 21 -22.81 -1.94 18.29
N LYS A 22 -24.02 -1.65 18.75
CA LYS A 22 -24.24 -1.17 20.12
C LYS A 22 -23.88 -2.31 21.05
N SER A 23 -22.88 -2.09 21.90
CA SER A 23 -22.52 -3.00 22.97
C SER A 23 -23.31 -2.65 24.22
N THR A 24 -23.41 -3.64 25.11
CA THR A 24 -23.88 -3.40 26.47
C THR A 24 -22.66 -3.07 27.34
N PRO A 25 -22.72 -2.04 28.20
CA PRO A 25 -21.62 -1.76 29.13
C PRO A 25 -21.28 -2.97 30.00
N LEU A 26 -20.01 -3.11 30.34
CA LEU A 26 -19.52 -4.20 31.17
C LEU A 26 -20.28 -4.29 32.50
N GLY A 27 -20.68 -5.50 32.89
CA GLY A 27 -21.40 -5.76 34.15
C GLY A 27 -22.90 -5.47 34.11
N GLN A 28 -23.47 -5.04 32.97
CA GLN A 28 -24.91 -4.90 32.78
C GLN A 28 -25.51 -6.08 31.99
N THR A 29 -26.80 -6.33 32.19
CA THR A 29 -27.55 -7.33 31.42
C THR A 29 -27.59 -6.94 29.93
N PRO A 30 -27.25 -7.85 28.99
CA PRO A 30 -27.21 -7.53 27.57
C PRO A 30 -28.51 -6.90 27.06
N GLN A 31 -28.43 -5.67 26.54
CA GLN A 31 -29.58 -4.88 26.08
C GLN A 31 -29.83 -5.01 24.58
N TYR A 32 -28.79 -5.33 23.80
CA TYR A 32 -28.84 -5.35 22.33
C TYR A 32 -28.57 -6.75 21.80
N LYS A 33 -29.58 -7.32 21.13
CA LYS A 33 -29.50 -8.66 20.53
C LYS A 33 -29.35 -8.54 19.01
N TYR A 34 -28.21 -9.02 18.50
CA TYR A 34 -27.91 -9.05 17.07
C TYR A 34 -28.15 -10.44 16.52
N TYR A 35 -28.71 -10.50 15.32
CA TYR A 35 -29.04 -11.75 14.63
C TYR A 35 -28.10 -11.94 13.44
N TYR A 36 -27.54 -13.14 13.33
CA TYR A 36 -26.56 -13.52 12.34
C TYR A 36 -27.05 -14.76 11.60
N THR A 37 -26.89 -14.78 10.29
CA THR A 37 -27.12 -15.98 9.47
C THR A 37 -25.95 -16.16 8.52
N VAL A 38 -25.67 -17.41 8.17
CA VAL A 38 -24.68 -17.77 7.16
C VAL A 38 -25.44 -18.11 5.88
N VAL A 39 -25.07 -17.43 4.79
CA VAL A 39 -25.62 -17.66 3.46
C VAL A 39 -24.58 -18.42 2.65
N PRO A 40 -24.65 -19.76 2.53
CA PRO A 40 -23.80 -20.51 1.63
C PRO A 40 -24.03 -20.08 0.18
N VAL A 41 -22.93 -19.79 -0.50
CA VAL A 41 -22.89 -19.51 -1.94
C VAL A 41 -22.04 -20.57 -2.62
N ASP A 42 -22.46 -21.03 -3.80
CA ASP A 42 -21.64 -21.94 -4.62
C ASP A 42 -20.56 -21.19 -5.41
N GLU A 43 -19.71 -21.91 -6.14
CA GLU A 43 -18.71 -21.31 -7.03
C GLU A 43 -19.29 -20.44 -8.16
N ARG A 44 -20.61 -20.44 -8.36
CA ARG A 44 -21.33 -19.60 -9.33
C ARG A 44 -22.01 -18.39 -8.66
N ASN A 45 -21.71 -18.12 -7.39
CA ASN A 45 -22.37 -17.11 -6.55
C ASN A 45 -23.89 -17.31 -6.38
N GLN A 46 -24.40 -18.52 -6.55
CA GLN A 46 -25.80 -18.85 -6.28
C GLN A 46 -25.98 -19.17 -4.80
N ILE A 47 -27.01 -18.57 -4.20
CA ILE A 47 -27.36 -18.81 -2.80
C ILE A 47 -27.99 -20.20 -2.68
N LEU A 48 -27.33 -21.11 -1.97
CA LEU A 48 -27.74 -22.51 -1.81
C LEU A 48 -28.75 -22.73 -0.67
N GLY A 49 -29.02 -21.69 0.11
CA GLY A 49 -29.88 -21.71 1.29
C GLY A 49 -29.47 -20.61 2.26
N ILE A 50 -30.30 -20.33 3.27
CA ILE A 50 -29.98 -19.38 4.34
C ILE A 50 -30.07 -20.17 5.65
N ALA A 51 -28.99 -20.21 6.42
CA ALA A 51 -29.02 -20.87 7.73
C ALA A 51 -30.01 -20.17 8.66
N GLU A 52 -30.57 -20.88 9.63
CA GLU A 52 -31.43 -20.25 10.63
C GLU A 52 -30.66 -19.13 11.35
N PRO A 53 -31.24 -17.91 11.46
CA PRO A 53 -30.57 -16.82 12.16
C PRO A 53 -30.33 -17.16 13.62
N VAL A 54 -29.07 -17.21 14.04
CA VAL A 54 -28.66 -17.27 15.44
C VAL A 54 -28.48 -15.86 15.98
N SER A 55 -28.34 -15.70 17.29
CA SER A 55 -28.19 -14.38 17.88
C SER A 55 -27.10 -14.32 18.94
N ALA A 56 -26.41 -13.18 19.01
CA ALA A 56 -25.45 -12.87 20.05
C ALA A 56 -25.62 -11.42 20.52
N SER A 57 -25.17 -11.13 21.73
CA SER A 57 -25.21 -9.77 22.30
C SER A 57 -23.79 -9.36 22.67
N PRO A 58 -23.22 -8.31 22.04
CA PRO A 58 -21.87 -7.87 22.34
C PRO A 58 -21.82 -7.17 23.71
N ILE A 59 -20.77 -7.47 24.47
CA ILE A 59 -20.42 -6.80 25.73
C ILE A 59 -19.17 -5.96 25.45
N ASP A 60 -19.16 -4.75 25.99
CA ASP A 60 -18.04 -3.84 25.86
C ASP A 60 -16.92 -4.23 26.84
N ASP A 61 -15.70 -4.43 26.33
CA ASP A 61 -14.54 -4.78 27.15
C ASP A 61 -13.79 -3.51 27.58
N ILE A 62 -13.22 -3.52 28.80
CA ILE A 62 -12.35 -2.42 29.20
C ILE A 62 -11.09 -2.35 28.31
N PRO A 63 -10.52 -1.16 28.07
CA PRO A 63 -9.30 -1.01 27.30
C PRO A 63 -8.14 -1.73 27.96
N GLN A 64 -7.27 -2.31 27.14
CA GLN A 64 -6.03 -2.87 27.62
C GLN A 64 -5.08 -1.76 28.09
N THR A 65 -4.27 -2.07 29.10
CA THR A 65 -3.24 -1.13 29.57
C THR A 65 -2.12 -0.96 28.53
N SER A 66 -1.40 0.16 28.62
CA SER A 66 -0.22 0.39 27.77
C SER A 66 0.89 -0.63 28.11
N PRO A 67 1.49 -1.28 27.10
CA PRO A 67 2.63 -2.17 27.32
C PRO A 67 3.84 -1.47 27.95
N ALA A 68 4.04 -0.18 27.66
CA ALA A 68 5.15 0.60 28.20
C ALA A 68 4.86 2.12 28.18
N LEU A 69 5.25 2.78 29.27
CA LEU A 69 5.40 4.23 29.36
C LEU A 69 6.88 4.55 29.59
N TYR A 70 7.37 5.56 28.88
CA TYR A 70 8.72 6.09 29.05
C TYR A 70 8.65 7.58 29.39
N SER A 71 9.55 8.03 30.26
CA SER A 71 9.66 9.42 30.66
C SER A 71 11.11 9.87 30.74
N VAL A 72 11.37 11.10 30.26
CA VAL A 72 12.70 11.70 30.21
C VAL A 72 12.60 13.16 30.67
N ALA A 73 13.39 13.52 31.67
CA ALA A 73 13.48 14.88 32.19
C ALA A 73 14.66 15.62 31.56
N VAL A 74 14.37 16.64 30.74
CA VAL A 74 15.36 17.49 30.08
C VAL A 74 15.63 18.69 30.98
N GLN A 75 16.69 18.60 31.78
CA GLN A 75 16.94 19.51 32.91
C GLN A 75 17.16 20.96 32.52
N ASP A 76 18.00 21.20 31.51
CA ASP A 76 18.33 22.53 31.00
C ASP A 76 17.13 23.25 30.37
N LYS A 77 16.14 22.50 29.87
CA LYS A 77 14.89 23.06 29.34
C LYS A 77 13.74 23.07 30.35
N LYS A 78 13.86 22.33 31.44
CA LYS A 78 12.78 22.03 32.40
C LYS A 78 11.51 21.50 31.70
N GLU A 79 11.72 20.51 30.86
CA GLU A 79 10.68 19.83 30.07
C GLU A 79 10.69 18.32 30.37
N MET A 80 9.51 17.73 30.53
CA MET A 80 9.33 16.28 30.65
C MET A 80 8.79 15.73 29.33
N GLN A 81 9.51 14.78 28.74
CA GLN A 81 9.13 14.07 27.53
C GLN A 81 8.52 12.72 27.90
N PHE A 82 7.30 12.47 27.43
CA PHE A 82 6.63 11.17 27.56
C PHE A 82 6.45 10.53 26.20
N GLU A 83 6.60 9.20 26.16
CA GLU A 83 6.33 8.37 25.00
C GLU A 83 5.82 7.02 25.46
N TRP A 84 4.88 6.43 24.73
CA TRP A 84 4.23 5.18 25.13
C TRP A 84 3.94 4.25 23.96
N ASP A 85 3.74 2.99 24.30
CA ASP A 85 3.29 1.95 23.37
C ASP A 85 1.77 1.78 23.44
N TYR A 86 1.14 1.58 22.29
CA TYR A 86 -0.27 1.21 22.23
C TYR A 86 -0.45 -0.30 22.50
N PRO A 87 -1.56 -0.70 23.14
CA PRO A 87 -1.94 -2.11 23.22
C PRO A 87 -2.28 -2.66 21.83
N ILE A 88 -2.39 -3.99 21.71
CA ILE A 88 -2.75 -4.66 20.45
C ILE A 88 -4.09 -4.14 19.91
N ASN A 89 -5.07 -3.96 20.81
CA ASN A 89 -6.38 -3.41 20.48
C ASN A 89 -6.43 -1.93 20.87
N SER A 90 -6.08 -1.04 19.92
CA SER A 90 -6.04 0.41 20.15
C SER A 90 -7.08 1.21 19.37
N ASP A 91 -7.89 0.55 18.55
CA ASP A 91 -8.78 1.22 17.59
C ASP A 91 -9.92 2.00 18.26
N ASP A 92 -10.36 1.55 19.44
CA ASP A 92 -11.44 2.17 20.22
C ASP A 92 -10.93 3.12 21.32
N LEU A 93 -9.62 3.34 21.39
CA LEU A 93 -9.09 4.33 22.33
C LEU A 93 -9.58 5.74 21.92
N MET A 94 -9.85 6.58 22.92
CA MET A 94 -10.26 7.97 22.74
C MET A 94 -9.22 8.93 23.30
N MET A 95 -8.72 8.67 24.50
CA MET A 95 -7.79 9.57 25.19
C MET A 95 -6.81 8.85 26.10
N TYR A 96 -5.71 9.53 26.41
CA TYR A 96 -4.70 9.09 27.34
C TYR A 96 -4.69 10.00 28.57
N LEU A 97 -4.30 9.43 29.71
CA LEU A 97 -4.18 10.10 31.00
C LEU A 97 -2.83 9.72 31.64
N ILE A 98 -1.96 10.70 31.89
CA ILE A 98 -0.68 10.50 32.57
C ILE A 98 -0.80 11.04 33.99
N TYR A 99 -0.54 10.17 34.96
CA TYR A 99 -0.53 10.49 36.38
C TYR A 99 0.91 10.49 36.93
N ALA A 100 1.24 11.49 37.72
CA ALA A 100 2.38 11.47 38.62
C ALA A 100 1.97 10.82 39.96
N VAL A 101 2.76 9.87 40.47
CA VAL A 101 2.49 9.12 41.70
C VAL A 101 3.59 9.41 42.73
N PRO A 102 3.49 10.53 43.48
CA PRO A 102 4.53 10.96 44.40
C PRO A 102 4.63 10.04 45.63
N GLY A 103 5.84 9.96 46.19
CA GLY A 103 6.09 9.25 47.46
C GLY A 103 6.11 7.73 47.38
N ILE A 104 6.18 7.16 46.18
CA ILE A 104 6.35 5.71 45.94
C ILE A 104 7.65 5.48 45.18
N THR A 105 8.45 4.52 45.64
CA THR A 105 9.70 4.12 44.96
C THR A 105 9.41 3.11 43.86
N LYS A 106 10.28 3.05 42.84
CA LYS A 106 10.14 2.10 41.73
C LYS A 106 10.13 0.64 42.20
N ASP A 107 10.90 0.32 43.23
CA ASP A 107 10.99 -1.05 43.77
C ASP A 107 9.74 -1.41 44.57
N LEU A 108 9.21 -0.48 45.38
CA LEU A 108 7.92 -0.69 46.04
C LEU A 108 6.80 -0.86 45.01
N TRP A 109 6.79 -0.05 43.94
CA TRP A 109 5.77 -0.16 42.89
C TRP A 109 5.70 -1.57 42.27
N LYS A 110 6.85 -2.21 42.07
CA LYS A 110 6.93 -3.57 41.49
C LYS A 110 6.36 -4.65 42.41
N THR A 111 6.39 -4.44 43.73
CA THR A 111 5.87 -5.44 44.69
C THR A 111 4.36 -5.33 44.91
N LEU A 112 3.73 -4.23 44.47
CA LEU A 112 2.29 -4.00 44.62
C LEU A 112 1.48 -4.87 43.65
N THR A 113 0.35 -5.36 44.14
CA THR A 113 -0.70 -5.97 43.32
C THR A 113 -1.33 -4.94 42.38
N PRO A 114 -1.95 -5.37 41.26
CA PRO A 114 -2.66 -4.46 40.36
C PRO A 114 -3.70 -3.59 41.07
N GLN A 115 -4.43 -4.15 42.04
CA GLN A 115 -5.44 -3.43 42.83
C GLN A 115 -4.82 -2.34 43.70
N GLU A 116 -3.68 -2.61 44.34
CA GLU A 116 -2.97 -1.62 45.14
C GLU A 116 -2.40 -0.49 44.27
N LYS A 117 -1.83 -0.81 43.10
CA LYS A 117 -1.35 0.19 42.13
C LYS A 117 -2.49 1.12 41.70
N GLU A 118 -3.66 0.55 41.44
CA GLU A 118 -4.87 1.28 41.05
C GLU A 118 -5.38 2.19 42.18
N GLN A 119 -5.44 1.68 43.42
CA GLN A 119 -5.86 2.43 44.59
C GLN A 119 -4.91 3.59 44.90
N ILE A 120 -3.59 3.36 44.83
CA ILE A 120 -2.59 4.41 45.05
C ILE A 120 -2.68 5.49 43.98
N THR A 121 -2.81 5.10 42.72
CA THR A 121 -2.96 6.08 41.62
C THR A 121 -4.25 6.88 41.77
N SER A 122 -5.35 6.25 42.22
CA SER A 122 -6.62 6.95 42.44
C SER A 122 -6.59 7.90 43.65
N THR A 123 -5.83 7.57 44.69
CA THR A 123 -5.80 8.35 45.95
C THR A 123 -4.70 9.40 46.01
N ARG A 124 -3.56 9.14 45.36
CA ARG A 124 -2.36 9.98 45.38
C ARG A 124 -1.92 10.46 44.00
N GLY A 125 -2.48 9.92 42.92
CA GLY A 125 -2.10 10.28 41.56
C GLY A 125 -2.53 11.69 41.22
N ILE A 126 -1.61 12.45 40.64
CA ILE A 126 -1.84 13.81 40.15
C ILE A 126 -1.88 13.73 38.62
N LEU A 127 -3.00 14.07 38.00
CA LEU A 127 -3.12 14.11 36.55
C LEU A 127 -2.24 15.26 36.01
N VAL A 128 -1.21 14.92 35.24
CA VAL A 128 -0.24 15.90 34.71
C VAL A 128 -0.38 16.14 33.21
N ALA A 129 -0.91 15.17 32.46
CA ALA A 129 -1.22 15.33 31.05
C ALA A 129 -2.38 14.45 30.62
N GLN A 130 -3.12 14.95 29.64
CA GLN A 130 -4.13 14.20 28.92
C GLN A 130 -4.24 14.70 27.49
N GLY A 131 -4.74 13.86 26.59
CA GLY A 131 -5.00 14.24 25.21
C GLY A 131 -5.67 13.13 24.43
N LEU A 132 -6.11 13.44 23.21
CA LEU A 132 -6.77 12.48 22.34
C LEU A 132 -5.76 11.45 21.80
N VAL A 133 -6.14 10.18 21.86
CA VAL A 133 -5.48 9.05 21.19
C VAL A 133 -6.55 8.16 20.58
N GLY A 134 -6.61 8.10 19.26
CA GLY A 134 -7.64 7.39 18.50
C GLY A 134 -8.50 8.33 17.63
N GLY A 135 -9.49 7.79 16.92
CA GLY A 135 -10.27 8.56 15.94
C GLY A 135 -9.42 9.19 14.82
N GLY A 136 -8.25 8.61 14.52
CA GLY A 136 -7.26 9.13 13.58
C GLY A 136 -6.09 9.91 14.22
N ALA A 137 -6.22 10.40 15.44
CA ALA A 137 -5.14 11.08 16.17
C ALA A 137 -4.27 10.05 16.91
N LEU A 138 -3.19 9.55 16.31
CA LEU A 138 -2.32 8.54 16.95
C LEU A 138 -0.89 9.05 17.18
N LYS A 139 -0.80 10.23 17.80
CA LYS A 139 0.44 10.72 18.43
C LYS A 139 0.61 9.99 19.76
N ASN A 140 1.74 9.32 19.94
CA ASN A 140 2.06 8.51 21.12
C ASN A 140 3.15 9.13 22.00
N ASN A 141 3.29 10.45 21.92
CA ASN A 141 4.27 11.22 22.68
C ASN A 141 3.72 12.61 23.06
N CYS A 142 4.22 13.17 24.16
CA CYS A 142 3.90 14.54 24.57
C CYS A 142 5.04 15.18 25.38
N ILE A 143 5.07 16.51 25.41
CA ILE A 143 6.02 17.30 26.21
C ILE A 143 5.21 18.11 27.23
N ILE A 144 5.60 18.03 28.50
CA ILE A 144 5.04 18.83 29.61
C ILE A 144 6.10 19.80 30.10
N LYS A 145 5.74 21.08 30.27
CA LYS A 145 6.68 22.12 30.74
C LYS A 145 6.59 22.32 32.26
N GLU A 146 7.59 22.95 32.86
CA GLU A 146 7.59 23.30 34.30
C GLU A 146 6.30 24.01 34.75
N ALA A 147 5.75 24.91 33.92
CA ALA A 147 4.54 25.66 34.24
C ALA A 147 3.32 24.75 34.44
N ASP A 148 3.20 23.69 33.63
CA ASP A 148 2.09 22.74 33.69
C ASP A 148 2.20 21.86 34.94
N PHE A 149 3.41 21.45 35.32
CA PHE A 149 3.64 20.76 36.59
C PHE A 149 3.31 21.63 37.79
N LYS A 150 3.68 22.92 37.76
CA LYS A 150 3.32 23.87 38.83
C LYS A 150 1.81 24.02 38.95
N ALA A 151 1.09 24.08 37.84
CA ALA A 151 -0.38 24.12 37.84
C ALA A 151 -0.99 22.84 38.44
N ALA A 152 -0.33 21.69 38.26
CA ALA A 152 -0.69 20.42 38.87
C ALA A 152 -0.22 20.26 40.34
N GLY A 153 0.44 21.27 40.92
CA GLY A 153 0.92 21.24 42.31
C GLY A 153 2.27 20.53 42.54
N LEU A 154 3.03 20.28 41.48
CA LEU A 154 4.38 19.69 41.54
C LEU A 154 5.45 20.71 41.12
N ASN A 155 6.48 20.89 41.94
CA ASN A 155 7.66 21.65 41.50
C ASN A 155 8.60 20.78 40.63
N TRP A 156 9.55 21.40 39.95
CA TRP A 156 10.44 20.68 39.03
C TRP A 156 11.28 19.58 39.72
N GLU A 157 11.81 19.86 40.91
CA GLU A 157 12.59 18.89 41.70
C GLU A 157 11.77 17.65 42.08
N GLN A 158 10.49 17.83 42.39
CA GLN A 158 9.57 16.73 42.64
C GLN A 158 9.21 16.00 41.35
N ALA A 159 9.00 16.72 40.24
CA ALA A 159 8.54 16.14 38.98
C ALA A 159 9.53 15.09 38.44
N TYR A 160 10.83 15.40 38.34
CA TYR A 160 11.78 14.44 37.75
C TYR A 160 12.14 13.26 38.67
N GLN A 161 11.78 13.31 39.96
CA GLN A 161 12.01 12.25 40.94
C GLN A 161 10.78 11.35 41.17
N THR A 162 9.63 11.72 40.62
CA THR A 162 8.34 11.03 40.82
C THR A 162 8.11 9.94 39.77
N LEU A 163 7.39 8.88 40.14
CA LEU A 163 6.92 7.86 39.20
C LEU A 163 5.75 8.36 38.36
N TYR A 164 5.67 7.92 37.11
CA TYR A 164 4.56 8.22 36.23
C TYR A 164 3.88 6.95 35.73
N THR A 165 2.56 7.00 35.59
CA THR A 165 1.73 5.91 35.06
C THR A 165 0.78 6.44 34.01
N LEU A 166 0.41 5.59 33.07
CA LEU A 166 -0.49 5.89 31.96
C LEU A 166 -1.79 5.10 32.10
N LYS A 167 -2.91 5.70 31.73
CA LYS A 167 -4.18 5.03 31.45
C LYS A 167 -4.72 5.47 30.10
N PHE A 168 -5.47 4.59 29.47
CA PHE A 168 -6.29 4.91 28.31
C PHE A 168 -7.77 4.95 28.68
N VAL A 169 -8.54 5.70 27.91
CA VAL A 169 -9.99 5.75 27.98
C VAL A 169 -10.52 5.47 26.57
N ASP A 170 -11.51 4.61 26.43
CA ASP A 170 -12.18 4.32 25.15
C ASP A 170 -13.34 5.26 24.83
N GLY A 171 -13.98 5.05 23.68
CA GLY A 171 -15.16 5.80 23.25
C GLY A 171 -16.39 5.63 24.16
N SER A 172 -16.44 4.55 24.95
CA SER A 172 -17.50 4.28 25.94
C SER A 172 -17.19 4.89 27.32
N ASN A 173 -16.05 5.56 27.48
CA ASN A 173 -15.50 6.08 28.74
C ASN A 173 -15.07 5.01 29.75
N ASN A 174 -14.87 3.76 29.33
CA ASN A 174 -14.20 2.79 30.19
C ASN A 174 -12.71 3.15 30.26
N ILE A 175 -12.08 2.88 31.41
CA ILE A 175 -10.71 3.27 31.69
C ILE A 175 -9.86 2.01 31.83
N SER A 176 -8.70 2.00 31.17
CA SER A 176 -7.73 0.91 31.29
C SER A 176 -7.17 0.82 32.71
N PRO A 177 -6.69 -0.36 33.13
CA PRO A 177 -5.79 -0.46 34.27
C PRO A 177 -4.54 0.41 34.09
N VAL A 178 -3.92 0.83 35.20
CA VAL A 178 -2.63 1.56 35.17
C VAL A 178 -1.53 0.79 34.45
N SER A 179 -0.72 1.50 33.66
CA SER A 179 0.48 0.95 33.05
C SER A 179 1.56 0.61 34.08
N GLU A 180 2.61 -0.09 33.63
CA GLU A 180 3.85 -0.09 34.38
C GLU A 180 4.40 1.34 34.57
N ALA A 181 5.04 1.58 35.71
CA ALA A 181 5.49 2.91 36.08
C ALA A 181 6.82 3.27 35.42
N SER A 182 6.89 4.50 34.90
CA SER A 182 8.10 5.11 34.39
C SER A 182 8.71 6.06 35.43
N LEU A 183 9.99 5.87 35.74
CA LEU A 183 10.78 6.86 36.46
C LEU A 183 11.57 7.69 35.44
N PRO A 184 11.48 9.03 35.46
CA PRO A 184 12.15 9.86 34.48
C PRO A 184 13.66 9.62 34.42
N LYS A 185 14.16 9.42 33.20
CA LYS A 185 15.61 9.47 32.97
C LYS A 185 16.04 10.93 32.84
N VAL A 186 16.96 11.36 33.69
CA VAL A 186 17.45 12.74 33.72
C VAL A 186 18.56 12.94 32.68
N ILE A 187 18.39 13.94 31.81
CA ILE A 187 19.34 14.28 30.73
C ILE A 187 19.44 15.79 30.53
N ASN A 188 20.42 16.22 29.75
CA ASN A 188 20.47 17.56 29.14
C ASN A 188 20.07 17.51 27.66
N SER A 189 19.59 18.62 27.11
CA SER A 189 19.08 18.67 25.74
C SER A 189 20.12 18.36 24.66
N SER A 190 21.42 18.46 24.96
CA SER A 190 22.52 18.04 24.07
C SER A 190 22.58 16.53 23.83
N GLN A 191 21.90 15.73 24.66
CA GLN A 191 21.82 14.27 24.53
C GLN A 191 20.61 13.82 23.71
N LEU A 192 19.69 14.73 23.38
CA LEU A 192 18.54 14.44 22.52
C LEU A 192 18.99 14.23 21.07
N PRO A 193 18.25 13.43 20.28
CA PRO A 193 18.50 13.37 18.85
C PRO A 193 18.32 14.75 18.21
N SER A 194 19.10 15.04 17.16
CA SER A 194 18.94 16.29 16.41
C SER A 194 17.60 16.32 15.68
N ALA A 195 16.85 17.40 15.84
CA ALA A 195 15.57 17.56 15.14
C ALA A 195 15.78 17.48 13.60
N PRO A 196 15.03 16.61 12.89
CA PRO A 196 15.19 16.44 11.45
C PRO A 196 14.72 17.70 10.72
N LYS A 197 15.57 18.32 9.90
CA LYS A 197 15.09 19.31 8.94
C LYS A 197 14.49 18.55 7.76
N TYR A 198 13.26 18.88 7.37
CA TYR A 198 12.61 18.20 6.25
C TYR A 198 12.07 19.20 5.23
N ARG A 199 11.84 18.69 4.02
CA ARG A 199 11.17 19.38 2.92
C ARG A 199 10.06 18.49 2.37
N VAL A 200 9.02 19.14 1.86
CA VAL A 200 7.90 18.46 1.19
C VAL A 200 8.00 18.79 -0.29
N GLU A 201 8.05 17.76 -1.11
CA GLU A 201 8.27 17.84 -2.55
C GLU A 201 7.10 17.16 -3.25
N ASP A 202 6.68 17.71 -4.40
CA ASP A 202 5.77 16.99 -5.29
C ASP A 202 6.52 15.83 -5.93
N LYS A 203 5.90 14.63 -5.97
CA LYS A 203 6.59 13.48 -6.55
C LYS A 203 6.67 13.68 -8.07
N PRO A 204 7.86 13.69 -8.67
CA PRO A 204 7.98 13.92 -10.10
C PRO A 204 7.39 12.74 -10.88
N MET A 205 6.79 13.05 -12.04
CA MET A 205 6.32 12.08 -13.04
C MET A 205 5.23 11.13 -12.52
N ASP A 206 4.42 11.60 -11.58
CA ASP A 206 3.29 10.83 -11.05
C ASP A 206 1.94 11.38 -11.56
N LYS A 207 0.86 10.68 -11.21
CA LYS A 207 -0.51 11.08 -11.57
C LYS A 207 -1.06 12.18 -10.67
N GLY A 208 -0.24 12.80 -9.83
CA GLY A 208 -0.61 13.80 -8.84
C GLY A 208 -1.25 13.17 -7.61
N ASP A 209 -0.74 12.05 -7.12
CA ASP A 209 -1.30 11.38 -5.93
C ASP A 209 -0.28 11.12 -4.83
N ARG A 210 0.95 11.63 -4.96
CA ARG A 210 1.99 11.46 -3.96
C ARG A 210 2.78 12.74 -3.71
N LEU A 211 3.10 12.96 -2.44
CA LEU A 211 4.10 13.91 -1.99
C LEU A 211 5.27 13.15 -1.39
N THR A 212 6.48 13.65 -1.56
CA THR A 212 7.71 13.08 -1.00
C THR A 212 8.20 13.97 0.13
N LEU A 213 8.30 13.42 1.35
CA LEU A 213 8.93 14.10 2.48
C LEU A 213 10.37 13.63 2.60
N THR A 214 11.32 14.55 2.51
CA THR A 214 12.75 14.22 2.59
C THR A 214 13.39 14.93 3.77
N TRP A 215 14.10 14.22 4.65
CA TRP A 215 14.70 14.80 5.86
C TRP A 215 16.23 14.71 5.93
N GLN A 216 16.86 14.04 4.98
CA GLN A 216 18.31 13.99 4.87
C GLN A 216 18.75 13.53 3.48
N GLU A 217 20.06 13.57 3.27
CA GLU A 217 20.72 13.02 2.08
C GLU A 217 20.51 11.50 1.95
N PRO A 218 20.75 10.91 0.76
CA PRO A 218 20.55 9.48 0.54
C PRO A 218 21.26 8.62 1.58
N ILE A 219 20.67 7.49 1.99
CA ILE A 219 21.33 6.57 2.91
C ILE A 219 21.89 5.38 2.15
N VAL A 220 23.21 5.23 2.19
CA VAL A 220 23.91 4.07 1.65
C VAL A 220 24.35 3.18 2.81
N PHE A 221 24.03 1.90 2.73
CA PHE A 221 24.35 0.95 3.79
C PHE A 221 24.68 -0.43 3.24
N LEU A 222 25.64 -1.11 3.87
CA LEU A 222 26.01 -2.47 3.54
C LEU A 222 24.96 -3.43 4.13
N THR A 223 24.69 -4.52 3.42
CA THR A 223 23.67 -5.50 3.82
C THR A 223 24.27 -6.86 4.14
N ARG A 224 25.19 -7.35 3.30
CA ARG A 224 25.84 -8.66 3.47
C ARG A 224 27.11 -8.75 2.66
N THR A 225 27.99 -9.65 3.07
CA THR A 225 29.18 -10.01 2.29
C THR A 225 29.21 -11.50 1.96
N THR A 226 29.91 -11.85 0.89
CA THR A 226 30.23 -13.24 0.55
C THR A 226 31.67 -13.35 0.06
N SER A 227 32.31 -14.50 0.31
CA SER A 227 33.64 -14.78 -0.22
C SER A 227 33.58 -14.93 -1.73
N HIS A 228 34.28 -14.06 -2.47
CA HIS A 228 34.34 -14.14 -3.93
C HIS A 228 35.44 -15.10 -4.41
N LYS A 229 36.59 -15.12 -3.74
CA LYS A 229 37.68 -16.09 -3.99
C LYS A 229 37.59 -17.27 -3.03
N LYS A 230 38.14 -18.42 -3.44
CA LYS A 230 38.16 -19.65 -2.62
C LYS A 230 38.98 -19.52 -1.33
N ASP A 231 40.03 -18.70 -1.35
CA ASP A 231 40.95 -18.44 -0.24
C ASP A 231 40.43 -17.38 0.76
N GLY A 232 39.29 -16.75 0.47
CA GLY A 232 38.71 -15.70 1.32
C GLY A 232 39.42 -14.35 1.26
N SER A 233 40.37 -14.14 0.34
CA SER A 233 41.12 -12.88 0.23
C SER A 233 40.34 -11.74 -0.42
N ARG A 234 39.20 -12.05 -1.06
CA ARG A 234 38.34 -11.07 -1.73
C ARG A 234 36.89 -11.26 -1.34
N LEU A 235 36.26 -10.18 -0.90
CA LEU A 235 34.84 -10.14 -0.54
C LEU A 235 34.03 -9.48 -1.64
N LYS A 236 32.87 -10.07 -1.94
CA LYS A 236 31.75 -9.40 -2.59
C LYS A 236 30.91 -8.77 -1.48
N VAL A 237 30.78 -7.45 -1.49
CA VAL A 237 29.99 -6.68 -0.51
C VAL A 237 28.75 -6.16 -1.21
N ASN A 238 27.58 -6.47 -0.66
CA ASN A 238 26.31 -5.97 -1.16
C ASN A 238 25.91 -4.75 -0.35
N TYR A 239 25.43 -3.71 -1.01
CA TYR A 239 24.94 -2.50 -0.38
C TYR A 239 23.55 -2.15 -0.92
N GLN A 240 22.87 -1.23 -0.25
CA GLN A 240 21.60 -0.67 -0.70
C GLN A 240 21.68 0.85 -0.61
N ILE A 241 20.89 1.51 -1.47
CA ILE A 241 20.75 2.96 -1.50
C ILE A 241 19.28 3.28 -1.28
N ASN A 242 19.00 4.08 -0.25
CA ASN A 242 17.72 4.74 -0.09
C ASN A 242 17.87 6.20 -0.51
N LYS A 243 17.10 6.60 -1.53
CA LYS A 243 17.12 7.96 -2.11
C LYS A 243 15.76 8.27 -2.74
N THR A 244 15.45 9.57 -2.89
CA THR A 244 14.30 10.02 -3.68
C THR A 244 14.62 10.04 -5.18
N ASP A 245 13.59 10.16 -6.01
CA ASP A 245 13.73 10.33 -7.46
C ASP A 245 14.51 11.60 -7.84
N ALA A 246 14.48 12.62 -6.97
CA ALA A 246 15.19 13.87 -7.17
C ALA A 246 16.65 13.84 -6.68
N GLN A 247 17.04 12.84 -5.89
CA GLN A 247 18.41 12.70 -5.40
C GLN A 247 19.29 11.96 -6.41
N ASP A 248 20.12 12.73 -7.11
CA ASP A 248 21.05 12.21 -8.12
C ASP A 248 22.44 11.96 -7.52
N ILE A 249 22.75 10.69 -7.23
CA ILE A 249 24.07 10.23 -6.80
C ILE A 249 24.90 9.94 -8.04
N GLN A 250 26.10 10.51 -8.11
CA GLN A 250 27.06 10.26 -9.18
C GLN A 250 28.05 9.15 -8.79
N ASN A 251 28.66 9.26 -7.60
CA ASN A 251 29.63 8.31 -7.09
C ASN A 251 29.38 8.02 -5.61
N ILE A 252 29.71 6.81 -5.20
CA ILE A 252 29.77 6.39 -3.80
C ILE A 252 31.19 5.93 -3.52
N TYR A 253 31.80 6.45 -2.48
CA TYR A 253 33.14 6.06 -2.07
C TYR A 253 33.06 5.19 -0.82
N PHE A 254 33.72 4.04 -0.85
CA PHE A 254 33.84 3.13 0.27
C PHE A 254 35.31 3.01 0.69
N ASP A 255 35.61 3.50 1.89
CA ASP A 255 36.93 3.37 2.50
C ASP A 255 36.89 2.31 3.61
N PHE A 256 37.71 1.28 3.49
CA PHE A 256 37.79 0.18 4.43
C PHE A 256 39.02 0.31 5.33
N TYR A 257 38.82 0.21 6.64
CA TYR A 257 39.85 0.40 7.65
C TYR A 257 40.02 -0.85 8.50
N GLU A 258 41.26 -1.13 8.88
CA GLU A 258 41.55 -2.07 9.94
C GLU A 258 41.07 -1.52 11.30
N PRO A 259 40.72 -2.38 12.26
CA PRO A 259 40.41 -1.98 13.63
C PRO A 259 41.50 -1.06 14.22
N GLY A 260 41.11 0.13 14.66
CA GLY A 260 42.03 1.11 15.26
C GLY A 260 42.92 1.89 14.28
N SER A 261 42.87 1.60 12.98
CA SER A 261 43.60 2.35 11.94
C SER A 261 42.80 3.57 11.46
N ASN A 262 43.51 4.67 11.19
CA ASN A 262 42.98 5.86 10.51
C ASN A 262 43.35 5.89 9.01
N ILE A 263 44.07 4.88 8.52
CA ILE A 263 44.48 4.75 7.12
C ILE A 263 43.66 3.61 6.51
N PRO A 264 42.94 3.85 5.39
CA PRO A 264 42.18 2.80 4.75
C PRO A 264 43.12 1.82 4.04
N PHE A 265 42.83 0.52 4.12
CA PHE A 265 43.56 -0.51 3.37
C PHE A 265 42.97 -0.72 1.97
N ALA A 266 41.73 -0.30 1.74
CA ALA A 266 41.08 -0.32 0.43
C ALA A 266 40.16 0.90 0.27
N GLN A 267 40.20 1.48 -0.93
CA GLN A 267 39.35 2.60 -1.33
C GLN A 267 38.67 2.24 -2.63
N ILE A 268 37.34 2.26 -2.65
CA ILE A 268 36.54 1.88 -3.81
C ILE A 268 35.70 3.08 -4.23
N ASN A 269 35.84 3.47 -5.49
CA ASN A 269 34.97 4.46 -6.14
C ASN A 269 33.92 3.72 -6.96
N GLU A 270 32.70 3.66 -6.44
CA GLU A 270 31.56 3.08 -7.13
C GLU A 270 30.83 4.16 -7.94
N PHE A 271 31.05 4.12 -9.26
CA PHE A 271 30.44 5.05 -10.23
C PHE A 271 29.26 4.42 -10.99
N HIS A 272 29.06 3.11 -10.87
CA HIS A 272 27.94 2.37 -11.46
C HIS A 272 27.15 1.63 -10.37
N GLN A 273 26.06 2.25 -9.92
CA GLN A 273 25.32 1.82 -8.73
C GLN A 273 24.53 0.50 -8.91
N ASP A 274 25.24 -0.63 -8.98
CA ASP A 274 24.69 -1.98 -9.18
C ASP A 274 24.43 -2.74 -7.87
N ASN A 275 24.61 -2.06 -6.73
CA ASN A 275 24.43 -2.58 -5.36
C ASN A 275 25.49 -3.60 -4.92
N ILE A 276 26.61 -3.73 -5.64
CA ILE A 276 27.70 -4.67 -5.33
C ILE A 276 29.07 -3.99 -5.48
N ILE A 277 29.96 -4.20 -4.51
CA ILE A 277 31.38 -3.85 -4.64
C ILE A 277 32.28 -5.05 -4.32
N TYR A 278 33.51 -5.03 -4.81
CA TYR A 278 34.51 -6.05 -4.53
C TYR A 278 35.72 -5.45 -3.81
N VAL A 279 36.07 -6.01 -2.66
CA VAL A 279 37.20 -5.54 -1.85
C VAL A 279 38.16 -6.68 -1.56
N ASP A 280 39.45 -6.46 -1.80
CA ASP A 280 40.50 -7.35 -1.33
C ASP A 280 40.78 -7.03 0.15
N ILE A 281 40.80 -8.05 0.99
CA ILE A 281 41.02 -7.93 2.43
C ILE A 281 42.37 -8.54 2.83
N PRO A 282 43.07 -7.98 3.84
CA PRO A 282 44.29 -8.57 4.37
C PRO A 282 44.05 -10.02 4.82
N GLN A 283 44.99 -10.92 4.53
CA GLN A 283 44.84 -12.37 4.80
C GLN A 283 44.52 -12.69 6.27
N LYS A 284 45.02 -11.88 7.22
CA LYS A 284 44.69 -12.01 8.66
C LYS A 284 43.19 -11.86 8.97
N TYR A 285 42.42 -11.23 8.08
CA TYR A 285 40.97 -11.05 8.16
C TYR A 285 40.20 -12.01 7.24
N SER A 286 40.86 -12.93 6.53
CA SER A 286 40.16 -13.93 5.72
C SER A 286 39.42 -14.93 6.62
N LEU A 287 38.14 -15.18 6.31
CA LEU A 287 37.31 -16.17 7.00
C LEU A 287 37.69 -17.61 6.68
N ARG A 288 38.65 -17.81 5.76
CA ARG A 288 39.15 -19.12 5.32
C ARG A 288 40.63 -19.32 5.66
N ASN A 289 41.19 -18.49 6.54
CA ASN A 289 42.60 -18.52 6.93
C ASN A 289 42.92 -19.63 7.94
N GLY A 290 43.06 -20.88 7.46
CA GLY A 290 43.60 -21.99 8.25
C GLY A 290 42.82 -22.32 9.53
N GLY A 291 41.52 -21.98 9.60
CA GLY A 291 40.63 -22.25 10.74
C GLY A 291 40.63 -21.22 11.87
N LYS A 292 41.47 -20.17 11.81
CA LYS A 292 41.43 -19.06 12.77
C LYS A 292 40.52 -17.94 12.26
N LEU A 293 39.35 -17.78 12.88
CA LEU A 293 38.42 -16.72 12.52
C LEU A 293 38.83 -15.40 13.20
N PRO A 294 38.83 -14.27 12.46
CA PRO A 294 39.03 -12.97 13.06
C PRO A 294 37.91 -12.67 14.07
N THR A 295 38.21 -11.90 15.11
CA THR A 295 37.24 -11.43 16.11
C THR A 295 36.88 -9.96 15.94
N ASP A 296 37.80 -9.20 15.35
CA ASP A 296 37.68 -7.76 15.21
C ASP A 296 36.74 -7.38 14.07
N SER A 297 36.16 -6.17 14.18
CA SER A 297 35.25 -5.66 13.16
C SER A 297 35.99 -4.71 12.21
N LEU A 298 35.84 -4.92 10.91
CA LEU A 298 36.34 -3.98 9.89
C LEU A 298 35.46 -2.74 9.90
N LYS A 299 36.05 -1.56 9.83
CA LYS A 299 35.29 -0.30 9.72
C LYS A 299 35.17 0.07 8.25
N VAL A 300 33.95 0.43 7.82
CA VAL A 300 33.70 0.99 6.51
C VAL A 300 33.16 2.40 6.66
N GLU A 301 33.78 3.33 5.96
CA GLU A 301 33.35 4.71 5.85
C GLU A 301 32.80 4.96 4.44
N ILE A 302 31.62 5.54 4.37
CA ILE A 302 30.91 5.78 3.11
C ILE A 302 30.69 7.28 2.96
N THR A 303 31.11 7.81 1.81
CA THR A 303 30.83 9.17 1.37
C THR A 303 30.21 9.16 -0.02
N ILE A 304 29.50 10.23 -0.40
CA ILE A 304 28.85 10.33 -1.71
C ILE A 304 29.17 11.63 -2.42
N ASN A 305 29.25 11.55 -3.74
CA ASN A 305 29.21 12.67 -4.66
C ASN A 305 27.82 12.70 -5.29
N SER A 306 27.08 13.78 -5.09
CA SER A 306 25.73 13.96 -5.62
C SER A 306 25.58 15.31 -6.30
N ARG A 307 24.57 15.43 -7.16
CA ARG A 307 24.13 16.73 -7.69
C ARG A 307 23.11 17.33 -6.74
N PRO A 308 23.40 18.46 -6.09
CA PRO A 308 22.37 19.23 -5.41
C PRO A 308 21.24 19.54 -6.40
N TYR A 309 20.02 19.60 -5.90
CA TYR A 309 18.87 19.88 -6.75
C TYR A 309 17.93 20.88 -6.13
N SER A 310 17.17 21.53 -6.99
CA SER A 310 15.98 22.31 -6.65
C SER A 310 14.82 21.84 -7.50
N ILE A 311 13.60 22.04 -7.01
CA ILE A 311 12.38 21.72 -7.75
C ILE A 311 11.74 23.04 -8.15
N ASP A 312 11.49 23.23 -9.45
CA ASP A 312 10.74 24.38 -9.94
C ASP A 312 9.29 24.30 -9.39
N PRO A 313 8.86 25.28 -8.58
CA PRO A 313 7.55 25.24 -7.92
C PRO A 313 6.37 25.35 -8.90
N LYS A 314 6.58 25.79 -10.14
CA LYS A 314 5.52 25.91 -11.15
C LYS A 314 5.40 24.69 -12.05
N THR A 315 6.54 24.09 -12.39
CA THR A 315 6.60 22.99 -13.37
C THR A 315 6.87 21.63 -12.74
N GLY A 316 7.25 21.57 -11.46
CA GLY A 316 7.70 20.35 -10.79
C GLY A 316 9.03 19.80 -11.33
N ARG A 317 9.70 20.55 -12.23
CA ARG A 317 10.93 20.09 -12.87
C ARG A 317 12.09 20.13 -11.89
N ILE A 318 12.82 19.03 -11.80
CA ILE A 318 14.05 18.94 -11.03
C ILE A 318 15.18 19.61 -11.81
N LEU A 319 15.86 20.55 -11.16
CA LEU A 319 17.02 21.27 -11.65
C LEU A 319 18.24 20.83 -10.85
N HIS A 320 19.19 20.18 -11.51
CA HIS A 320 20.43 19.71 -10.89
C HIS A 320 21.56 20.72 -11.07
N ASP A 321 22.25 21.01 -9.98
CA ASP A 321 23.51 21.75 -9.97
C ASP A 321 24.70 20.82 -10.31
N LYS A 322 25.89 21.42 -10.37
CA LYS A 322 27.14 20.66 -10.56
C LYS A 322 27.35 19.67 -9.41
N ALA A 323 27.76 18.45 -9.78
CA ALA A 323 28.08 17.39 -8.84
C ALA A 323 29.19 17.81 -7.87
N ARG A 324 29.03 17.50 -6.59
CA ARG A 324 30.03 17.72 -5.55
C ARG A 324 29.95 16.64 -4.48
N ILE A 325 31.07 16.38 -3.81
CA ILE A 325 31.08 15.62 -2.55
C ILE A 325 30.22 16.39 -1.54
N ILE A 326 29.27 15.69 -0.93
CA ILE A 326 28.37 16.33 0.03
C ILE A 326 29.16 16.68 1.30
N PRO A 327 29.22 17.96 1.71
CA PRO A 327 29.82 18.36 2.97
C PRO A 327 29.07 17.69 4.14
N ASP A 328 29.80 17.24 5.15
CA ASP A 328 29.24 16.62 6.37
C ASP A 328 28.39 15.36 6.11
N TYR A 329 28.62 14.66 4.99
CA TYR A 329 28.04 13.33 4.76
C TYR A 329 29.06 12.24 5.06
N LYS A 330 28.84 11.50 6.15
CA LYS A 330 29.72 10.40 6.57
C LYS A 330 28.92 9.30 7.24
N ILE A 331 28.80 8.15 6.58
CA ILE A 331 28.19 6.95 7.15
C ILE A 331 29.31 6.00 7.57
N ILE A 332 29.25 5.49 8.80
CA ILE A 332 30.18 4.48 9.31
C ILE A 332 29.40 3.23 9.69
N GLN A 333 29.85 2.10 9.18
CA GLN A 333 29.42 0.76 9.57
C GLN A 333 30.60 -0.09 10.00
N TYR A 334 30.34 -0.99 10.94
CA TYR A 334 31.29 -2.02 11.33
C TYR A 334 30.82 -3.36 10.80
N LEU A 335 31.72 -4.09 10.17
CA LEU A 335 31.51 -5.42 9.64
C LEU A 335 32.16 -6.43 10.58
N LYS A 336 31.34 -7.23 11.25
CA LYS A 336 31.80 -8.27 12.17
C LYS A 336 31.77 -9.64 11.49
N PRO A 337 32.79 -10.50 11.68
CA PRO A 337 32.77 -11.85 11.17
C PRO A 337 31.66 -12.68 11.84
N ASP A 338 30.85 -13.36 11.03
CA ASP A 338 29.86 -14.35 11.43
C ASP A 338 30.38 -15.75 11.07
N PRO A 339 30.80 -16.55 12.07
CA PRO A 339 31.31 -17.91 11.86
C PRO A 339 30.31 -18.86 11.20
N ALA A 340 29.01 -18.72 11.52
CA ALA A 340 27.98 -19.64 11.03
C ALA A 340 27.69 -19.40 9.55
N MET A 341 27.74 -18.14 9.11
CA MET A 341 27.51 -17.77 7.72
C MET A 341 28.79 -17.76 6.86
N LEU A 342 29.97 -17.88 7.49
CA LEU A 342 31.27 -17.67 6.84
C LEU A 342 31.30 -16.36 6.02
N ALA A 343 30.73 -15.30 6.61
CA ALA A 343 30.59 -13.98 6.01
C ALA A 343 30.89 -12.87 7.04
N TYR A 344 31.26 -11.68 6.56
CA TYR A 344 31.21 -10.46 7.36
C TYR A 344 29.80 -9.86 7.30
N MET A 345 29.23 -9.55 8.47
CA MET A 345 27.90 -8.95 8.59
C MET A 345 27.98 -7.56 9.23
N PRO A 346 27.18 -6.59 8.75
CA PRO A 346 27.03 -5.31 9.44
C PRO A 346 26.57 -5.52 10.88
N THR A 347 27.21 -4.84 11.82
CA THR A 347 26.77 -4.80 13.22
C THR A 347 25.52 -3.95 13.38
N ASN A 348 24.90 -4.02 14.56
CA ASN A 348 23.79 -3.13 14.93
C ASN A 348 24.20 -1.66 15.06
N SER A 349 25.48 -1.30 14.95
CA SER A 349 25.91 0.11 15.00
C SER A 349 25.80 0.73 13.62
N PHE A 350 25.00 1.80 13.52
CA PHE A 350 24.85 2.59 12.30
C PHE A 350 25.10 4.06 12.63
N ILE A 351 26.25 4.58 12.21
CA ILE A 351 26.68 5.94 12.56
C ILE A 351 26.50 6.83 11.35
N VAL A 352 25.75 7.91 11.50
CA VAL A 352 25.54 8.93 10.48
C VAL A 352 26.03 10.26 11.04
N ASN A 353 27.00 10.87 10.37
CA ASN A 353 27.58 12.18 10.70
C ASN A 353 28.05 12.28 12.16
N GLY A 354 28.67 11.20 12.66
CA GLY A 354 29.22 11.11 14.02
C GLY A 354 28.23 10.67 15.10
N HIS A 355 26.94 10.50 14.78
CA HIS A 355 25.92 10.06 15.73
C HIS A 355 25.48 8.62 15.44
N ASN A 356 25.44 7.76 16.47
CA ASN A 356 24.86 6.43 16.32
C ASN A 356 23.33 6.54 16.29
N VAL A 357 22.73 6.15 15.16
CA VAL A 357 21.30 6.28 14.88
C VAL A 357 20.59 4.94 14.79
N SER A 358 21.24 3.82 15.14
CA SER A 358 20.68 2.49 14.92
C SER A 358 19.34 2.21 15.59
N THR A 359 19.08 2.85 16.75
CA THR A 359 17.80 2.77 17.46
C THR A 359 16.89 3.96 17.19
N ILE A 360 17.30 4.90 16.33
CA ILE A 360 16.55 6.12 16.04
C ILE A 360 15.60 5.88 14.88
N LYS A 361 14.38 6.40 15.02
CA LYS A 361 13.31 6.38 14.03
C LYS A 361 12.82 7.80 13.74
N ASN A 362 12.30 8.01 12.54
CA ASN A 362 11.59 9.23 12.17
C ASN A 362 10.10 8.89 12.02
N VAL A 363 9.25 9.49 12.84
CA VAL A 363 7.80 9.32 12.80
C VAL A 363 7.18 10.51 12.09
N VAL A 364 6.51 10.25 10.98
CA VAL A 364 5.86 11.28 10.17
C VAL A 364 4.40 11.38 10.56
N TYR A 365 3.95 12.61 10.80
CA TYR A 365 2.56 12.95 11.02
C TYR A 365 2.04 13.86 9.91
N ARG A 366 0.76 13.76 9.58
CA ARG A 366 0.06 14.69 8.69
C ARG A 366 -1.16 15.31 9.36
N LYS A 367 -1.48 16.52 8.94
CA LYS A 367 -2.72 17.22 9.27
C LYS A 367 -3.34 17.74 7.97
N GLY A 368 -4.60 17.41 7.73
CA GLY A 368 -5.36 17.95 6.60
C GLY A 368 -5.80 19.38 6.87
N TYR A 369 -6.02 20.17 5.82
CA TYR A 369 -6.40 21.58 5.89
C TYR A 369 -7.63 21.87 6.78
N ARG A 370 -8.61 20.97 6.76
CA ARG A 370 -9.85 21.08 7.57
C ARG A 370 -9.77 20.37 8.93
N SER A 371 -8.72 19.60 9.17
CA SER A 371 -8.57 18.81 10.41
C SER A 371 -7.92 19.66 11.50
N SER A 372 -8.32 19.46 12.74
CA SER A 372 -7.64 20.03 13.90
C SER A 372 -6.40 19.23 14.32
N ASN A 373 -6.37 17.93 14.00
CA ASN A 373 -5.45 16.95 14.60
C ASN A 373 -4.40 16.42 13.62
N PHE A 374 -3.22 16.12 14.16
CA PHE A 374 -2.17 15.36 13.47
C PHE A 374 -2.42 13.86 13.59
N THR A 375 -2.19 13.16 12.49
CA THR A 375 -2.40 11.71 12.35
C THR A 375 -1.08 11.07 11.97
N LYS A 376 -0.70 9.96 12.62
CA LYS A 376 0.54 9.23 12.32
C LYS A 376 0.41 8.56 10.95
N ILE A 377 1.43 8.71 10.10
CA ILE A 377 1.50 8.08 8.79
C ILE A 377 2.34 6.81 8.88
N LYS A 378 3.61 6.97 9.23
CA LYS A 378 4.60 5.88 9.28
C LYS A 378 5.70 6.21 10.28
N SER A 379 6.25 5.18 10.89
CA SER A 379 7.54 5.24 11.60
C SER A 379 8.61 4.62 10.69
N ASN A 380 9.61 5.41 10.34
CA ASN A 380 10.69 5.03 9.44
C ASN A 380 11.98 4.77 10.22
N THR A 381 12.78 3.81 9.76
CA THR A 381 14.05 3.44 10.40
C THR A 381 15.17 4.41 10.03
N CYS A 382 16.32 4.29 10.69
CA CYS A 382 17.52 5.06 10.37
C CYS A 382 18.09 4.81 8.97
N TYR A 383 17.69 3.72 8.31
CA TYR A 383 18.10 3.42 6.94
C TYR A 383 17.31 4.23 5.91
N GLU A 384 16.18 4.84 6.27
CA GLU A 384 15.34 5.63 5.36
C GLU A 384 15.63 7.14 5.50
N ASN A 385 15.69 7.84 4.37
CA ASN A 385 15.90 9.30 4.32
C ASN A 385 14.70 10.11 3.83
N PHE A 386 13.65 9.43 3.38
CA PHE A 386 12.42 10.02 2.88
C PHE A 386 11.20 9.14 3.13
N LEU A 387 10.01 9.71 2.92
CA LEU A 387 8.74 9.01 2.90
C LEU A 387 7.86 9.54 1.76
N ASP A 388 7.48 8.66 0.84
CA ASP A 388 6.38 8.93 -0.09
C ASP A 388 5.04 8.77 0.62
N VAL A 389 4.23 9.82 0.60
CA VAL A 389 2.89 9.85 1.20
C VAL A 389 1.85 9.96 0.10
N SER A 390 0.90 9.03 0.10
CA SER A 390 -0.24 9.10 -0.83
C SER A 390 -1.28 10.13 -0.38
N VAL A 391 -1.70 10.93 -1.35
CA VAL A 391 -2.77 11.93 -1.28
C VAL A 391 -3.71 11.67 -2.46
N GLY A 392 -4.54 10.63 -2.30
CA GLY A 392 -5.49 10.22 -3.32
C GLY A 392 -6.60 11.24 -3.57
N TYR A 393 -7.21 11.14 -4.75
CA TYR A 393 -8.49 11.79 -5.04
C TYR A 393 -9.60 11.19 -4.18
N ILE A 394 -10.64 11.99 -3.89
CA ILE A 394 -11.77 11.50 -3.12
C ILE A 394 -12.50 10.45 -3.92
N SER A 395 -12.48 9.22 -3.41
CA SER A 395 -13.18 8.08 -3.98
C SER A 395 -14.39 7.64 -3.15
N SER A 396 -14.50 8.13 -1.91
CA SER A 396 -15.59 7.79 -0.99
C SER A 396 -15.97 9.00 -0.13
N ILE A 397 -17.25 9.05 0.25
CA ILE A 397 -17.78 10.03 1.19
C ILE A 397 -18.46 9.26 2.30
N THR A 398 -18.03 9.50 3.54
CA THR A 398 -18.68 8.92 4.72
C THR A 398 -19.79 9.86 5.19
N LYS A 399 -21.01 9.36 5.25
CA LYS A 399 -22.17 10.08 5.78
C LYS A 399 -22.94 9.16 6.74
N PRO A 400 -23.50 9.70 7.83
CA PRO A 400 -24.38 8.93 8.68
C PRO A 400 -25.64 8.55 7.91
N ILE A 401 -26.10 7.31 8.08
CA ILE A 401 -27.39 6.87 7.56
C ILE A 401 -28.45 7.33 8.56
N LEU A 402 -29.37 8.17 8.09
CA LEU A 402 -30.47 8.70 8.90
C LEU A 402 -31.71 7.81 8.79
N GLY A 403 -31.86 7.09 7.69
CA GLY A 403 -32.98 6.17 7.52
C GLY A 403 -32.89 5.30 6.27
N PHE A 404 -33.92 4.48 6.06
CA PHE A 404 -34.02 3.60 4.91
C PHE A 404 -35.41 3.65 4.29
N ASN A 405 -35.45 3.58 2.98
CA ASN A 405 -36.65 3.46 2.17
C ASN A 405 -36.66 2.10 1.46
N PHE A 406 -37.80 1.41 1.50
CA PHE A 406 -38.01 0.16 0.76
C PHE A 406 -39.40 0.16 0.13
N VAL A 407 -39.52 -0.37 -1.09
CA VAL A 407 -40.81 -0.52 -1.76
C VAL A 407 -41.26 -1.96 -1.69
N LYS A 408 -42.46 -2.19 -1.17
CA LYS A 408 -43.09 -3.51 -1.08
C LYS A 408 -44.60 -3.36 -1.30
N ASP A 409 -45.17 -4.23 -2.13
CA ASP A 409 -46.61 -4.26 -2.43
C ASP A 409 -47.17 -2.91 -2.90
N GLY A 410 -46.43 -2.18 -3.73
CA GLY A 410 -46.82 -0.84 -4.24
C GLY A 410 -46.78 0.29 -3.19
N LYS A 411 -46.28 0.02 -1.98
CA LYS A 411 -46.13 0.98 -0.89
C LYS A 411 -44.66 1.27 -0.61
N LEU A 412 -44.36 2.53 -0.30
CA LEU A 412 -43.08 2.98 0.20
C LEU A 412 -43.09 2.93 1.73
N TYR A 413 -42.17 2.16 2.29
CA TYR A 413 -41.87 2.09 3.71
C TYR A 413 -40.62 2.93 3.98
N THR A 414 -40.72 3.87 4.91
CA THR A 414 -39.60 4.70 5.38
C THR A 414 -39.36 4.44 6.86
N TYR A 415 -38.13 4.07 7.21
CA TYR A 415 -37.67 3.93 8.59
C TYR A 415 -36.71 5.08 8.89
N ILE A 416 -37.08 5.95 9.83
CA ILE A 416 -36.26 7.08 10.26
C ILE A 416 -36.59 7.44 11.71
N ASP A 417 -35.59 7.83 12.50
CA ASP A 417 -35.74 8.18 13.93
C ASP A 417 -36.47 7.12 14.77
N GLY A 418 -36.25 5.83 14.46
CA GLY A 418 -36.92 4.71 15.13
C GLY A 418 -38.41 4.58 14.82
N LYS A 419 -38.95 5.37 13.88
CA LYS A 419 -40.34 5.35 13.44
C LYS A 419 -40.46 4.78 12.03
N ARG A 420 -41.59 4.10 11.79
CA ARG A 420 -41.95 3.57 10.47
C ARG A 420 -43.09 4.40 9.87
N TYR A 421 -42.85 4.94 8.69
CA TYR A 421 -43.82 5.67 7.88
C TYR A 421 -44.16 4.85 6.65
N VAL A 422 -45.44 4.86 6.24
CA VAL A 422 -45.92 4.09 5.09
C VAL A 422 -46.81 4.97 4.23
N ARG A 423 -46.58 4.97 2.92
CA ARG A 423 -47.47 5.63 1.94
C ARG A 423 -47.51 4.86 0.62
N ASN A 424 -48.52 5.14 -0.20
CA ASN A 424 -48.55 4.63 -1.56
C ASN A 424 -47.46 5.31 -2.41
N LEU A 425 -46.91 4.54 -3.37
CA LEU A 425 -45.94 5.05 -4.33
C LEU A 425 -46.61 6.07 -5.27
N GLN A 426 -45.99 7.23 -5.47
CA GLN A 426 -46.55 8.27 -6.35
C GLN A 426 -46.20 7.99 -7.83
N PRO A 427 -47.03 8.46 -8.79
CA PRO A 427 -46.73 8.33 -10.22
C PRO A 427 -45.36 8.94 -10.57
N GLY A 428 -44.48 8.13 -11.18
CA GLY A 428 -43.11 8.53 -11.55
C GLY A 428 -42.04 8.22 -10.50
N GLU A 429 -42.40 7.78 -9.30
CA GLU A 429 -41.42 7.30 -8.31
C GLU A 429 -40.88 5.92 -8.67
N LYS A 430 -39.57 5.73 -8.55
CA LYS A 430 -38.92 4.45 -8.83
C LYS A 430 -39.11 3.52 -7.63
N ALA A 431 -39.44 2.25 -7.91
CA ALA A 431 -39.42 1.17 -6.92
C ALA A 431 -37.96 0.79 -6.60
N SER A 432 -37.29 1.57 -5.77
CA SER A 432 -35.89 1.34 -5.42
C SER A 432 -35.68 1.50 -3.92
N SER A 433 -34.92 0.58 -3.33
CA SER A 433 -34.52 0.67 -1.93
C SER A 433 -33.36 1.65 -1.78
N LEU A 434 -33.51 2.62 -0.88
CA LEU A 434 -32.55 3.71 -0.70
C LEU A 434 -32.15 3.83 0.77
N ALA A 435 -30.88 4.12 1.04
CA ALA A 435 -30.49 4.74 2.30
C ALA A 435 -30.65 6.26 2.20
N LEU A 436 -31.14 6.85 3.28
CA LEU A 436 -31.34 8.28 3.44
C LEU A 436 -30.15 8.87 4.18
N LEU A 437 -29.50 9.84 3.55
CA LEU A 437 -28.33 10.55 4.06
C LEU A 437 -28.66 12.04 4.20
N PRO A 438 -27.93 12.80 5.06
CA PRO A 438 -28.03 14.25 5.05
C PRO A 438 -27.77 14.79 3.63
N SER A 439 -28.61 15.71 3.16
CA SER A 439 -28.40 16.41 1.88
C SER A 439 -27.20 17.37 1.91
N THR A 440 -26.57 17.58 3.06
CA THR A 440 -25.46 18.51 3.22
C THR A 440 -24.10 17.84 3.07
N ILE A 441 -23.16 18.56 2.46
CA ILE A 441 -21.76 18.19 2.35
C ILE A 441 -20.86 19.32 2.88
N ASP A 442 -19.65 18.96 3.29
CA ASP A 442 -18.63 19.93 3.71
C ASP A 442 -18.18 20.71 2.48
N PHE A 443 -18.23 22.03 2.53
CA PHE A 443 -17.95 22.91 1.40
C PHE A 443 -16.54 23.51 1.46
N THR A 444 -16.26 24.37 2.42
CA THR A 444 -14.97 25.08 2.57
C THR A 444 -14.65 25.30 4.05
N TYR A 445 -13.39 25.59 4.38
CA TYR A 445 -12.94 25.85 5.73
C TYR A 445 -12.61 27.33 5.92
N ASP A 446 -13.15 27.92 6.99
CA ASP A 446 -12.84 29.27 7.42
C ASP A 446 -11.64 29.24 8.38
N PRO A 447 -10.46 29.74 7.97
CA PRO A 447 -9.25 29.70 8.80
C PRO A 447 -9.32 30.67 9.99
N VAL A 448 -10.13 31.74 9.91
CA VAL A 448 -10.23 32.75 10.97
C VAL A 448 -11.01 32.18 12.16
N ASN A 449 -12.18 31.61 11.89
CA ASN A 449 -13.06 31.03 12.90
C ASN A 449 -12.82 29.52 13.12
N LYS A 450 -11.83 28.95 12.43
CA LYS A 450 -11.42 27.54 12.48
C LYS A 450 -12.58 26.54 12.30
N THR A 451 -13.52 26.87 11.42
CA THR A 451 -14.79 26.14 11.25
C THR A 451 -15.01 25.74 9.80
N THR A 452 -15.54 24.54 9.56
CA THR A 452 -15.96 24.08 8.24
C THR A 452 -17.39 24.53 7.94
N LEU A 453 -17.61 25.15 6.78
CA LEU A 453 -18.92 25.49 6.26
C LEU A 453 -19.49 24.31 5.46
N ASN A 454 -20.79 24.10 5.56
CA ASN A 454 -21.50 23.01 4.89
C ASN A 454 -22.62 23.56 4.01
N ILE A 455 -22.80 22.97 2.83
CA ILE A 455 -23.83 23.36 1.85
C ILE A 455 -24.71 22.16 1.48
N SER A 456 -25.99 22.41 1.19
CA SER A 456 -26.87 21.39 0.64
C SER A 456 -26.47 21.07 -0.81
N ILE A 457 -26.64 19.83 -1.24
CA ILE A 457 -26.52 19.45 -2.66
C ILE A 457 -27.68 19.99 -3.51
N TYR A 458 -28.76 20.45 -2.86
CA TYR A 458 -29.92 21.07 -3.49
C TYR A 458 -29.87 22.59 -3.31
N LEU A 459 -29.96 23.33 -4.42
CA LEU A 459 -29.79 24.79 -4.45
C LEU A 459 -30.86 25.53 -3.63
N ASP A 460 -32.12 25.11 -3.72
CA ASP A 460 -33.24 25.68 -2.97
C ASP A 460 -33.05 25.55 -1.46
N GLU A 461 -32.57 24.39 -0.99
CA GLU A 461 -32.21 24.18 0.41
C GLU A 461 -30.96 24.98 0.83
N ALA A 462 -29.98 25.12 -0.06
CA ALA A 462 -28.81 25.95 0.22
C ALA A 462 -29.19 27.43 0.40
N GLN A 463 -30.11 27.95 -0.42
CA GLN A 463 -30.60 29.32 -0.33
C GLN A 463 -31.39 29.60 0.95
N LYS A 464 -32.13 28.61 1.45
CA LYS A 464 -32.88 28.73 2.71
C LYS A 464 -31.99 28.74 3.96
N LYS A 465 -30.72 28.35 3.87
CA LYS A 465 -29.84 28.17 5.04
C LYS A 465 -29.71 29.42 5.92
N LEU A 466 -29.50 30.59 5.31
CA LEU A 466 -29.35 31.85 6.05
C LEU A 466 -30.67 32.25 6.73
N THR A 467 -31.78 32.10 6.03
CA THR A 467 -33.12 32.38 6.58
C THR A 467 -33.44 31.43 7.73
N LYS A 468 -33.16 30.12 7.58
CA LYS A 468 -33.35 29.12 8.62
C LYS A 468 -32.54 29.42 9.87
N LEU A 469 -31.26 29.78 9.72
CA LEU A 469 -30.42 30.20 10.85
C LEU A 469 -30.98 31.45 11.55
N SER A 470 -31.42 32.45 10.79
CA SER A 470 -32.06 33.65 11.34
C SER A 470 -33.35 33.33 12.10
N ASP A 471 -34.19 32.44 11.57
CA ASP A 471 -35.45 32.07 12.21
C ASP A 471 -35.23 31.23 13.48
N ASP A 472 -34.25 30.31 13.46
CA ASP A 472 -33.85 29.52 14.63
C ASP A 472 -33.31 30.42 15.77
N ILE A 473 -32.58 31.50 15.43
CA ILE A 473 -32.11 32.51 16.41
C ILE A 473 -33.31 33.21 17.05
N LYS A 474 -34.28 33.67 16.24
CA LYS A 474 -35.50 34.33 16.75
C LYS A 474 -36.31 33.41 17.67
N GLU A 475 -36.48 32.13 17.30
CA GLU A 475 -37.18 31.16 18.15
C GLU A 475 -36.43 30.95 19.49
N SER A 476 -35.10 30.86 19.44
CA SER A 476 -34.26 30.71 20.64
C SER A 476 -34.36 31.94 21.56
N GLN A 477 -34.37 33.14 20.99
CA GLN A 477 -34.57 34.40 21.72
C GLN A 477 -35.97 34.49 22.38
N GLN A 478 -37.01 34.00 21.71
CA GLN A 478 -38.36 33.93 22.30
C GLN A 478 -38.41 32.96 23.49
N LYS A 479 -37.78 31.78 23.38
CA LYS A 479 -37.67 30.82 24.50
C LYS A 479 -36.87 31.41 25.66
N LEU A 480 -35.78 32.13 25.36
CA LEU A 480 -34.96 32.81 26.37
C LEU A 480 -35.77 33.84 27.15
N ALA A 481 -36.56 34.66 26.47
CA ALA A 481 -37.45 35.64 27.11
C ALA A 481 -38.47 34.95 28.03
N ALA A 482 -39.13 33.88 27.55
CA ALA A 482 -40.09 33.12 28.35
C ALA A 482 -39.47 32.50 29.62
N TYR A 483 -38.23 31.98 29.54
CA TYR A 483 -37.52 31.48 30.73
C TYR A 483 -37.09 32.60 31.68
N LYS A 484 -36.68 33.77 31.18
CA LYS A 484 -36.38 34.94 32.00
C LYS A 484 -37.62 35.47 32.73
N ASP A 485 -38.78 35.49 32.07
CA ASP A 485 -40.05 35.84 32.70
C ASP A 485 -40.44 34.82 33.76
N SER A 486 -40.35 33.52 33.45
CA SER A 486 -40.66 32.42 34.39
C SER A 486 -39.74 32.40 35.62
N LEU A 487 -38.49 32.88 35.49
CA LEU A 487 -37.53 32.98 36.59
C LEU A 487 -37.99 33.95 37.68
N THR A 488 -38.72 35.01 37.33
CA THR A 488 -39.18 36.04 38.27
C THR A 488 -40.20 35.54 39.30
N ALA A 489 -40.90 34.44 38.99
CA ALA A 489 -41.91 33.82 39.86
C ALA A 489 -41.52 32.40 40.33
N ALA A 490 -40.26 32.00 40.14
CA ALA A 490 -39.79 30.63 40.39
C ALA A 490 -39.46 30.37 41.87
N THR A 491 -39.73 29.15 42.34
CA THR A 491 -39.20 28.67 43.63
C THR A 491 -37.67 28.50 43.56
N PRO A 492 -36.94 28.49 44.69
CA PRO A 492 -35.47 28.37 44.68
C PRO A 492 -34.93 27.17 43.90
N ALA A 493 -35.64 26.04 43.89
CA ALA A 493 -35.25 24.85 43.12
C ALA A 493 -35.48 25.01 41.60
N MET A 494 -36.58 25.64 41.19
CA MET A 494 -36.88 25.90 39.78
C MET A 494 -36.01 27.02 39.19
N ALA A 495 -35.61 27.99 40.03
CA ALA A 495 -34.73 29.08 39.62
C ALA A 495 -33.37 28.57 39.12
N ILE A 496 -32.81 27.52 39.75
CA ILE A 496 -31.56 26.90 39.30
C ILE A 496 -31.72 26.28 37.91
N LEU A 497 -32.79 25.52 37.67
CA LEU A 497 -33.08 24.88 36.39
C LEU A 497 -33.33 25.92 35.27
N TYR A 498 -34.05 27.00 35.58
CA TYR A 498 -34.28 28.08 34.62
C TYR A 498 -32.99 28.84 34.32
N GLN A 499 -32.14 29.09 35.31
CA GLN A 499 -30.84 29.72 35.10
C GLN A 499 -29.93 28.85 34.21
N GLU A 500 -29.92 27.54 34.40
CA GLU A 500 -29.19 26.61 33.53
C GLU A 500 -29.70 26.65 32.08
N ASN A 501 -31.03 26.65 31.89
CA ASN A 501 -31.64 26.76 30.57
C ASN A 501 -31.39 28.12 29.90
N ILE A 502 -31.40 29.21 30.67
CA ILE A 502 -31.03 30.56 30.20
C ILE A 502 -29.60 30.56 29.71
N ASN A 503 -28.65 30.07 30.51
CA ASN A 503 -27.24 30.01 30.14
C ASN A 503 -27.04 29.16 28.87
N ARG A 504 -27.73 28.03 28.76
CA ARG A 504 -27.70 27.17 27.56
C ARG A 504 -28.23 27.87 26.32
N LEU A 505 -29.38 28.56 26.42
CA LEU A 505 -29.98 29.30 25.30
C LEU A 505 -29.14 30.50 24.89
N GLU A 506 -28.53 31.22 25.84
CA GLU A 506 -27.61 32.32 25.54
C GLU A 506 -26.37 31.82 24.78
N GLN A 507 -25.79 30.68 25.18
CA GLN A 507 -24.71 30.04 24.43
C GLN A 507 -25.16 29.59 23.03
N GLU A 508 -26.36 29.01 22.90
CA GLU A 508 -26.92 28.57 21.62
C GLU A 508 -27.12 29.75 20.66
N ILE A 509 -27.69 30.87 21.14
CA ILE A 509 -27.89 32.10 20.35
C ILE A 509 -26.54 32.65 19.89
N ASN A 510 -25.59 32.84 20.80
CA ASN A 510 -24.25 33.36 20.46
C ASN A 510 -23.56 32.49 19.41
N THR A 511 -23.70 31.16 19.52
CA THR A 511 -23.11 30.21 18.56
C THR A 511 -23.78 30.33 17.18
N LYS A 512 -25.11 30.38 17.13
CA LYS A 512 -25.85 30.51 15.86
C LYS A 512 -25.66 31.87 15.21
N GLU A 513 -25.59 32.96 15.97
CA GLU A 513 -25.29 34.30 15.47
C GLU A 513 -23.89 34.35 14.84
N SER A 514 -22.90 33.76 15.54
CA SER A 514 -21.54 33.61 15.00
C SER A 514 -21.54 32.78 13.72
N GLN A 515 -22.29 31.67 13.69
CA GLN A 515 -22.43 30.84 12.50
C GLN A 515 -23.09 31.59 11.34
N LEU A 516 -24.18 32.32 11.60
CA LEU A 516 -24.87 33.11 10.58
C LEU A 516 -23.92 34.13 9.95
N LYS A 517 -23.16 34.84 10.78
CA LYS A 517 -22.15 35.82 10.33
C LYS A 517 -21.07 35.18 9.45
N ILE A 518 -20.53 34.02 9.87
CA ILE A 518 -19.53 33.28 9.08
C ILE A 518 -20.07 32.94 7.68
N TYR A 519 -21.32 32.48 7.58
CA TYR A 519 -21.91 32.13 6.28
C TYR A 519 -22.25 33.38 5.42
N GLN A 520 -22.63 34.49 6.06
CA GLN A 520 -22.89 35.75 5.37
C GLN A 520 -21.60 36.36 4.79
N ASP A 521 -20.53 36.35 5.57
CA ASP A 521 -19.25 36.98 5.22
C ASP A 521 -18.41 36.11 4.27
N ASN A 522 -18.71 34.81 4.14
CA ASN A 522 -17.91 33.90 3.30
C ASN A 522 -18.18 34.09 1.79
N PRO A 523 -17.18 34.50 0.99
CA PRO A 523 -17.37 34.80 -0.42
C PRO A 523 -17.69 33.54 -1.26
N TYR A 524 -17.12 32.39 -0.90
CA TYR A 524 -17.38 31.14 -1.61
C TYR A 524 -18.84 30.69 -1.42
N PHE A 525 -19.39 30.84 -0.22
CA PHE A 525 -20.79 30.51 0.08
C PHE A 525 -21.74 31.40 -0.71
N GLN A 526 -21.53 32.72 -0.68
CA GLN A 526 -22.38 33.67 -1.42
C GLN A 526 -22.34 33.41 -2.94
N GLU A 527 -21.17 33.09 -3.50
CA GLU A 527 -21.05 32.79 -4.93
C GLU A 527 -21.75 31.48 -5.30
N ALA A 528 -21.70 30.45 -4.45
CA ALA A 528 -22.39 29.19 -4.70
C ALA A 528 -23.92 29.38 -4.82
N LEU A 529 -24.50 30.30 -4.05
CA LEU A 529 -25.94 30.59 -4.07
C LEU A 529 -26.42 31.31 -5.34
N LYS A 530 -25.52 31.90 -6.13
CA LYS A 530 -25.84 32.57 -7.41
C LYS A 530 -26.01 31.60 -8.58
N ALA A 531 -25.75 30.31 -8.37
CA ALA A 531 -25.92 29.28 -9.39
C ALA A 531 -27.38 29.20 -9.89
N ARG A 532 -27.58 28.80 -11.15
CA ARG A 532 -28.92 28.68 -11.75
C ARG A 532 -29.66 27.40 -11.36
N ASN A 533 -28.90 26.35 -11.04
CA ASN A 533 -29.42 25.05 -10.64
C ASN A 533 -28.41 24.28 -9.78
N SER A 534 -28.86 23.20 -9.14
CA SER A 534 -28.04 22.36 -8.26
C SER A 534 -26.80 21.79 -8.94
N HIS A 535 -26.86 21.45 -10.24
CA HIS A 535 -25.70 20.91 -10.95
C HIS A 535 -24.59 21.96 -11.12
N GLN A 536 -24.95 23.19 -11.50
CA GLN A 536 -23.98 24.29 -11.60
C GLN A 536 -23.39 24.64 -10.23
N MET A 537 -24.21 24.70 -9.19
CA MET A 537 -23.76 24.91 -7.81
C MET A 537 -22.75 23.83 -7.41
N MET A 538 -23.08 22.56 -7.66
CA MET A 538 -22.22 21.44 -7.29
C MET A 538 -20.90 21.40 -8.07
N ARG A 539 -20.85 21.84 -9.33
CA ARG A 539 -19.59 22.01 -10.07
C ARG A 539 -18.70 23.08 -9.45
N TYR A 540 -19.29 24.20 -9.05
CA TYR A 540 -18.57 25.26 -8.34
C TYR A 540 -18.08 24.79 -6.96
N VAL A 541 -18.96 24.14 -6.19
CA VAL A 541 -18.61 23.55 -4.89
C VAL A 541 -17.45 22.56 -5.03
N ALA A 542 -17.48 21.66 -6.01
CA ALA A 542 -16.39 20.71 -6.27
C ALA A 542 -15.07 21.41 -6.64
N SER A 543 -15.11 22.52 -7.40
CA SER A 543 -13.90 23.26 -7.78
C SER A 543 -13.13 23.86 -6.59
N ILE A 544 -13.80 24.10 -5.46
CA ILE A 544 -13.19 24.58 -4.21
C ILE A 544 -12.90 23.43 -3.25
N ARG A 545 -13.90 22.55 -3.07
CA ARG A 545 -13.86 21.46 -2.10
C ARG A 545 -12.77 20.43 -2.39
N GLU A 546 -12.68 19.96 -3.64
CA GLU A 546 -11.79 18.85 -4.00
C GLU A 546 -10.30 19.23 -3.84
N PRO A 547 -9.84 20.42 -4.27
CA PRO A 547 -8.46 20.86 -4.00
C PRO A 547 -8.16 21.04 -2.51
N GLU A 548 -9.08 21.59 -1.72
CA GLU A 548 -8.88 21.80 -0.28
C GLU A 548 -8.70 20.49 0.49
N LEU A 549 -9.41 19.43 0.12
CA LEU A 549 -9.30 18.12 0.77
C LEU A 549 -7.99 17.39 0.46
N ARG A 550 -7.24 17.88 -0.52
CA ARG A 550 -5.91 17.38 -0.90
C ARG A 550 -4.77 18.20 -0.31
N LYS A 551 -5.07 19.22 0.51
CA LYS A 551 -4.08 20.05 1.22
C LYS A 551 -3.67 19.40 2.53
N TYR A 552 -2.38 19.12 2.67
CA TYR A 552 -1.79 18.57 3.89
C TYR A 552 -0.57 19.36 4.35
N THR A 553 -0.42 19.46 5.66
CA THR A 553 0.83 19.86 6.31
C THR A 553 1.36 18.69 7.13
N TYR A 554 2.65 18.71 7.44
CA TYR A 554 3.35 17.57 8.02
C TYR A 554 4.17 17.99 9.22
N SER A 555 4.52 17.04 10.08
CA SER A 555 5.52 17.22 11.13
C SER A 555 6.29 15.91 11.31
N ILE A 556 7.54 15.99 11.73
CA ILE A 556 8.38 14.79 11.94
C ILE A 556 8.89 14.77 13.37
N VAL A 557 8.77 13.62 14.02
CA VAL A 557 9.36 13.36 15.34
C VAL A 557 10.50 12.38 15.16
N ARG A 558 11.72 12.76 15.55
CA ARG A 558 12.86 11.84 15.60
C ARG A 558 12.98 11.30 17.01
N THR A 559 12.84 9.99 17.17
CA THR A 559 12.69 9.33 18.48
C THR A 559 13.47 8.02 18.56
N ASN A 560 13.84 7.59 19.76
CA ASN A 560 14.26 6.21 20.05
C ASN A 560 13.14 5.32 20.62
N GLU A 561 11.89 5.81 20.60
CA GLU A 561 10.69 5.20 21.17
C GLU A 561 10.71 5.01 22.70
N LYS A 562 11.63 5.70 23.40
CA LYS A 562 11.82 5.59 24.85
C LYS A 562 11.85 6.97 25.53
N GLY A 563 11.10 7.92 24.99
CA GLY A 563 10.99 9.27 25.50
C GLY A 563 12.19 10.16 25.14
N PHE A 564 13.15 9.69 24.33
CA PHE A 564 14.18 10.55 23.76
C PHE A 564 13.73 10.96 22.38
N PHE A 565 13.13 12.14 22.27
CA PHE A 565 12.70 12.64 20.98
C PHE A 565 12.93 14.14 20.78
N ALA A 566 12.99 14.51 19.51
CA ALA A 566 12.99 15.89 19.06
C ALA A 566 11.92 16.04 17.96
N GLU A 567 11.08 17.05 18.11
CA GLU A 567 10.01 17.35 17.16
C GLU A 567 10.45 18.46 16.20
N THR A 568 10.19 18.27 14.91
CA THR A 568 10.23 19.33 13.93
C THR A 568 8.79 19.77 13.65
N PRO A 569 8.42 21.00 14.03
CA PRO A 569 7.06 21.51 13.83
C PRO A 569 6.75 21.61 12.33
N PRO A 570 5.46 21.75 11.98
CA PRO A 570 5.07 22.01 10.61
C PRO A 570 5.73 23.27 10.05
N ASP A 571 5.98 23.24 8.76
CA ASP A 571 6.42 24.40 8.01
C ASP A 571 5.37 25.51 8.08
N VAL A 572 5.82 26.73 8.37
CA VAL A 572 4.98 27.92 8.57
C VAL A 572 5.44 29.07 7.71
N ASN A 573 4.49 29.88 7.24
CA ASN A 573 4.77 31.11 6.53
C ASN A 573 5.29 32.21 7.49
N LYS A 574 5.59 33.41 6.96
CA LYS A 574 6.08 34.54 7.76
C LYS A 574 5.08 35.05 8.81
N GLU A 575 3.80 34.73 8.66
CA GLU A 575 2.71 35.11 9.55
C GLU A 575 2.43 34.05 10.63
N GLY A 576 3.13 32.91 10.59
CA GLY A 576 2.95 31.80 11.54
C GLY A 576 1.83 30.82 11.16
N GLU A 577 1.26 30.92 9.96
CA GLU A 577 0.27 29.99 9.43
C GLU A 577 0.94 28.79 8.75
N PHE A 578 0.31 27.61 8.80
CA PHE A 578 0.87 26.40 8.20
C PHE A 578 0.94 26.48 6.68
N ASN A 579 2.07 26.09 6.11
CA ASN A 579 2.17 25.80 4.68
C ASN A 579 1.52 24.44 4.39
N TYR A 580 0.61 24.44 3.41
CA TYR A 580 -0.07 23.25 2.94
C TYR A 580 0.37 22.87 1.53
N TYR A 581 0.59 21.58 1.33
CA TYR A 581 1.11 20.99 0.12
C TYR A 581 0.02 20.14 -0.55
N THR A 582 0.02 20.13 -1.89
CA THR A 582 -0.91 19.36 -2.74
C THR A 582 -0.13 18.76 -3.89
N PRO A 583 -0.31 17.47 -4.23
CA PRO A 583 0.39 16.90 -5.36
C PRO A 583 -0.23 17.32 -6.69
N ILE A 584 0.63 17.50 -7.69
CA ILE A 584 0.27 18.01 -9.01
C ILE A 584 0.35 16.87 -10.03
N SER A 585 -0.70 16.72 -10.82
CA SER A 585 -0.74 15.67 -11.84
C SER A 585 0.16 16.03 -13.02
N ASN A 586 1.13 15.17 -13.34
CA ASN A 586 1.89 15.29 -14.58
C ASN A 586 1.14 14.61 -15.72
N TRP A 587 0.97 15.31 -16.83
CA TRP A 587 0.30 14.75 -18.01
C TRP A 587 1.16 13.70 -18.75
N PHE A 588 2.49 13.74 -18.57
CA PHE A 588 3.42 12.83 -19.23
C PHE A 588 4.59 12.46 -18.30
N ASP A 589 4.86 11.16 -18.16
CA ASP A 589 6.04 10.64 -17.46
C ASP A 589 7.25 10.67 -18.40
N TRP A 590 8.13 11.65 -18.18
CA TRP A 590 9.33 11.84 -18.97
C TRP A 590 10.35 10.71 -18.84
N THR A 591 10.28 9.88 -17.78
CA THR A 591 11.13 8.69 -17.64
C THR A 591 10.79 7.60 -18.66
N LYS A 592 9.57 7.62 -19.22
CA LYS A 592 9.11 6.66 -20.23
C LYS A 592 9.26 7.17 -21.66
N LEU A 593 9.87 8.33 -21.88
CA LEU A 593 10.06 8.89 -23.21
C LEU A 593 10.78 7.92 -24.17
N VAL A 594 11.85 7.27 -23.68
CA VAL A 594 12.63 6.30 -24.46
C VAL A 594 11.79 5.06 -24.78
N THR A 595 11.00 4.60 -23.80
CA THR A 595 10.04 3.51 -24.00
C THR A 595 9.02 3.88 -25.08
N LEU A 596 8.48 5.11 -25.05
CA LEU A 596 7.54 5.59 -26.06
C LEU A 596 8.16 5.58 -27.46
N ILE A 597 9.38 6.11 -27.61
CA ILE A 597 10.11 6.09 -28.88
C ILE A 597 10.34 4.66 -29.36
N ALA A 598 10.75 3.76 -28.45
CA ALA A 598 10.95 2.34 -28.75
C ALA A 598 9.64 1.66 -29.21
N VAL A 599 8.49 1.96 -28.59
CA VAL A 599 7.19 1.44 -29.03
C VAL A 599 6.82 1.94 -30.42
N PHE A 600 7.05 3.22 -30.73
CA PHE A 600 6.81 3.75 -32.08
C PHE A 600 7.73 3.11 -33.12
N LEU A 601 9.02 2.95 -32.82
CA LEU A 601 9.97 2.28 -33.71
C LEU A 601 9.56 0.83 -33.97
N PHE A 602 9.21 0.08 -32.91
CA PHE A 602 8.73 -1.29 -33.04
C PHE A 602 7.42 -1.39 -33.84
N GLY A 603 6.46 -0.47 -33.59
CA GLY A 603 5.20 -0.42 -34.34
C GLY A 603 5.41 -0.13 -35.83
N ILE A 604 6.34 0.77 -36.17
CA ILE A 604 6.72 1.04 -37.56
C ILE A 604 7.35 -0.20 -38.19
N ASP A 605 8.28 -0.88 -37.50
CA ASP A 605 8.90 -2.11 -37.99
C ASP A 605 7.85 -3.20 -38.28
N VAL A 606 6.89 -3.41 -37.35
CA VAL A 606 5.77 -4.35 -37.54
C VAL A 606 4.95 -4.00 -38.79
N VAL A 607 4.56 -2.74 -38.95
CA VAL A 607 3.78 -2.29 -40.13
C VAL A 607 4.56 -2.51 -41.43
N ILE A 608 5.86 -2.22 -41.44
CA ILE A 608 6.72 -2.44 -42.61
C ILE A 608 6.77 -3.93 -42.97
N PHE A 609 7.09 -4.81 -42.02
CA PHE A 609 7.23 -6.25 -42.29
C PHE A 609 5.91 -6.93 -42.63
N ILE A 610 4.79 -6.55 -42.00
CA ILE A 610 3.46 -7.05 -42.39
C ILE A 610 3.14 -6.65 -43.83
N ASN A 611 3.40 -5.40 -44.22
CA ASN A 611 3.16 -4.95 -45.59
C ASN A 611 4.06 -5.66 -46.61
N LEU A 612 5.31 -5.96 -46.25
CA LEU A 612 6.21 -6.75 -47.09
C LEU A 612 5.73 -8.21 -47.23
N ALA A 613 5.27 -8.83 -46.15
CA ALA A 613 4.69 -10.17 -46.15
C ALA A 613 3.41 -10.24 -47.00
N LYS A 614 2.50 -9.26 -46.84
CA LYS A 614 1.26 -9.15 -47.64
C LYS A 614 1.53 -8.95 -49.12
N ARG A 615 2.64 -8.30 -49.48
CA ARG A 615 3.10 -8.15 -50.88
C ARG A 615 3.79 -9.40 -51.45
N GLY A 616 3.77 -10.52 -50.72
CA GLY A 616 4.31 -11.80 -51.18
C GLY A 616 5.84 -11.90 -51.13
N LYS A 617 6.53 -11.02 -50.40
CA LYS A 617 7.98 -11.20 -50.19
C LYS A 617 8.20 -12.38 -49.25
N ASN A 618 9.04 -13.33 -49.66
CA ASN A 618 9.46 -14.45 -48.82
C ASN A 618 10.38 -13.96 -47.70
N LEU A 619 9.82 -13.81 -46.50
CA LEU A 619 10.58 -13.53 -45.28
C LEU A 619 11.22 -14.83 -44.80
N TYR A 620 12.55 -14.88 -44.77
CA TYR A 620 13.28 -16.05 -44.25
C TYR A 620 13.05 -16.22 -42.75
N LEU A 621 12.66 -17.44 -42.36
CA LEU A 621 12.56 -17.92 -41.00
C LEU A 621 13.53 -19.08 -40.79
N ARG A 622 14.21 -19.12 -39.63
CA ARG A 622 15.10 -20.22 -39.26
C ARG A 622 14.26 -21.46 -38.97
N PRO A 623 14.54 -22.63 -39.57
CA PRO A 623 13.78 -23.84 -39.25
C PRO A 623 13.93 -24.22 -37.77
N LEU A 624 12.81 -24.59 -37.14
CA LEU A 624 12.72 -25.06 -35.76
C LEU A 624 12.56 -26.59 -35.76
N ALA A 625 13.52 -27.31 -35.17
CA ALA A 625 13.54 -28.77 -35.21
C ALA A 625 12.26 -29.39 -34.61
N GLY A 626 11.78 -28.87 -33.48
CA GLY A 626 10.55 -29.36 -32.85
C GLY A 626 9.28 -29.21 -33.69
N LEU A 627 9.22 -28.24 -34.60
CA LEU A 627 8.07 -28.07 -35.51
C LEU A 627 8.18 -28.96 -36.76
N GLN A 628 9.40 -29.19 -37.26
CA GLN A 628 9.63 -30.06 -38.41
C GLN A 628 9.34 -31.53 -38.08
N GLU A 629 9.51 -31.91 -36.81
CA GLU A 629 9.31 -33.27 -36.33
C GLU A 629 7.87 -33.60 -35.95
N ILE A 630 6.95 -32.62 -36.02
CA ILE A 630 5.52 -32.88 -35.76
C ILE A 630 4.97 -33.92 -36.74
N ASP A 631 5.21 -33.74 -38.04
CA ASP A 631 4.71 -34.64 -39.09
C ASP A 631 5.28 -36.06 -38.92
N ASN A 632 6.59 -36.18 -38.63
CA ASN A 632 7.24 -37.46 -38.37
C ASN A 632 6.71 -38.14 -37.10
N ALA A 633 6.49 -37.37 -36.03
CA ALA A 633 6.03 -37.90 -34.75
C ALA A 633 4.55 -38.38 -34.82
N VAL A 634 3.72 -37.69 -35.61
CA VAL A 634 2.36 -38.16 -35.93
C VAL A 634 2.42 -39.43 -36.77
N GLY A 635 3.20 -39.44 -37.86
CA GLY A 635 3.35 -40.61 -38.73
C GLY A 635 3.84 -41.86 -37.99
N ARG A 636 4.80 -41.71 -37.07
CA ARG A 636 5.24 -42.81 -36.19
C ARG A 636 4.14 -43.32 -35.27
N ALA A 637 3.31 -42.44 -34.71
CA ALA A 637 2.18 -42.85 -33.88
C ALA A 637 1.17 -43.67 -34.69
N THR A 638 0.92 -43.27 -35.94
CA THR A 638 0.11 -44.01 -36.90
C THR A 638 0.69 -45.39 -37.22
N GLU A 639 1.99 -45.46 -37.56
CA GLU A 639 2.68 -46.72 -37.86
C GLU A 639 2.65 -47.71 -36.69
N MET A 640 2.67 -47.21 -35.45
CA MET A 640 2.58 -48.01 -34.23
C MET A 640 1.15 -48.39 -33.83
N GLY A 641 0.13 -47.79 -34.44
CA GLY A 641 -1.27 -47.97 -34.05
C GLY A 641 -1.57 -47.53 -32.61
N ARG A 642 -0.85 -46.52 -32.11
CA ARG A 642 -0.92 -46.04 -30.71
C ARG A 642 -1.30 -44.55 -30.67
N PRO A 643 -2.02 -44.11 -29.62
CA PRO A 643 -2.53 -42.74 -29.56
C PRO A 643 -1.43 -41.69 -29.33
N ILE A 644 -1.75 -40.45 -29.70
CA ILE A 644 -0.99 -39.24 -29.40
C ILE A 644 -1.59 -38.58 -28.16
N LEU A 645 -0.74 -38.10 -27.24
CA LEU A 645 -1.16 -37.29 -26.11
C LEU A 645 -0.72 -35.83 -26.32
N TYR A 646 -1.65 -34.89 -26.21
CA TYR A 646 -1.36 -33.46 -26.27
C TYR A 646 -1.73 -32.77 -24.96
N CYS A 647 -0.74 -32.24 -24.26
CA CYS A 647 -0.89 -31.60 -22.97
C CYS A 647 -0.54 -30.11 -23.08
N MET A 648 -1.47 -29.26 -22.65
CA MET A 648 -1.35 -27.80 -22.69
C MET A 648 -0.67 -27.19 -21.46
N GLY A 649 -0.31 -28.03 -20.49
CA GLY A 649 0.19 -27.62 -19.19
C GLY A 649 -0.93 -27.18 -18.24
N ILE A 650 -0.56 -26.36 -17.25
CA ILE A 650 -1.44 -25.92 -16.16
C ILE A 650 -1.93 -24.47 -16.30
N GLY A 651 -1.64 -23.84 -17.44
CA GLY A 651 -2.05 -22.46 -17.73
C GLY A 651 -3.54 -22.33 -18.07
N GLY A 652 -4.10 -21.15 -17.79
CA GLY A 652 -5.44 -20.76 -18.19
C GLY A 652 -5.46 -19.92 -19.48
N LEU A 653 -6.62 -19.37 -19.82
CA LEU A 653 -6.79 -18.49 -20.99
C LEU A 653 -6.07 -17.13 -20.86
N SER A 654 -5.71 -16.74 -19.64
CA SER A 654 -4.87 -15.55 -19.41
C SER A 654 -3.41 -15.75 -19.79
N ASP A 655 -2.96 -17.01 -19.93
CA ASP A 655 -1.58 -17.33 -20.20
C ASP A 655 -1.32 -17.39 -21.71
N VAL A 656 -0.37 -16.57 -22.17
CA VAL A 656 -0.02 -16.44 -23.59
C VAL A 656 0.48 -17.77 -24.17
N ALA A 657 1.19 -18.58 -23.37
CA ALA A 657 1.66 -19.91 -23.77
C ALA A 657 0.51 -20.89 -24.05
N THR A 658 -0.56 -20.83 -23.27
CA THR A 658 -1.76 -21.67 -23.48
C THR A 658 -2.41 -21.32 -24.81
N ILE A 659 -2.55 -20.02 -25.12
CA ILE A 659 -3.10 -19.54 -26.39
C ILE A 659 -2.20 -19.97 -27.56
N ALA A 660 -0.88 -19.84 -27.43
CA ALA A 660 0.06 -20.28 -28.46
C ALA A 660 -0.04 -21.81 -28.70
N SER A 661 -0.16 -22.59 -27.62
CA SER A 661 -0.37 -24.03 -27.69
C SER A 661 -1.64 -24.42 -28.44
N MET A 662 -2.75 -23.69 -28.27
CA MET A 662 -3.98 -23.93 -29.03
C MET A 662 -3.76 -23.85 -30.55
N GLY A 663 -2.92 -22.91 -31.00
CA GLY A 663 -2.55 -22.79 -32.41
C GLY A 663 -1.78 -24.00 -32.95
N ILE A 664 -0.93 -24.61 -32.11
CA ILE A 664 -0.19 -25.84 -32.46
C ILE A 664 -1.13 -27.05 -32.41
N LEU A 665 -2.03 -27.13 -31.42
CA LEU A 665 -3.03 -28.18 -31.28
C LEU A 665 -3.88 -28.32 -32.54
N SER A 666 -4.31 -27.21 -33.14
CA SER A 666 -5.07 -27.22 -34.41
C SER A 666 -4.33 -27.99 -35.51
N GLN A 667 -3.01 -27.78 -35.65
CA GLN A 667 -2.20 -28.43 -36.67
C GLN A 667 -1.93 -29.90 -36.36
N VAL A 668 -1.64 -30.23 -35.10
CA VAL A 668 -1.50 -31.63 -34.65
C VAL A 668 -2.80 -32.40 -34.85
N ALA A 669 -3.95 -31.79 -34.56
CA ALA A 669 -5.27 -32.39 -34.75
C ALA A 669 -5.60 -32.63 -36.22
N LYS A 670 -5.29 -31.67 -37.12
CA LYS A 670 -5.46 -31.86 -38.58
C LYS A 670 -4.66 -33.06 -39.07
N LYS A 671 -3.38 -33.15 -38.68
CA LYS A 671 -2.50 -34.26 -39.05
C LYS A 671 -2.98 -35.59 -38.46
N ALA A 672 -3.35 -35.60 -37.18
CA ALA A 672 -3.90 -36.79 -36.54
C ALA A 672 -5.15 -37.32 -37.28
N ALA A 673 -6.05 -36.43 -37.72
CA ALA A 673 -7.23 -36.78 -38.51
C ALA A 673 -6.89 -37.27 -39.93
N GLU A 674 -5.92 -36.64 -40.62
CA GLU A 674 -5.42 -37.08 -41.93
C GLU A 674 -4.90 -38.53 -41.90
N TYR A 675 -4.18 -38.89 -40.83
CA TYR A 675 -3.57 -40.21 -40.64
C TYR A 675 -4.43 -41.19 -39.83
N ASP A 676 -5.68 -40.85 -39.50
CA ASP A 676 -6.60 -41.69 -38.71
C ASP A 676 -6.01 -42.14 -37.35
N THR A 677 -5.33 -41.22 -36.66
CA THR A 677 -4.65 -41.49 -35.39
C THR A 677 -5.37 -40.79 -34.24
N ARG A 678 -5.70 -41.56 -33.18
CA ARG A 678 -6.41 -41.05 -32.00
C ARG A 678 -5.57 -40.02 -31.23
N LEU A 679 -6.16 -38.85 -30.93
CA LEU A 679 -5.53 -37.73 -30.24
C LEU A 679 -6.21 -37.48 -28.88
N ILE A 680 -5.50 -37.73 -27.78
CA ILE A 680 -6.00 -37.55 -26.41
C ILE A 680 -5.51 -36.21 -25.85
N VAL A 681 -6.43 -35.35 -25.40
CA VAL A 681 -6.15 -33.98 -24.93
C VAL A 681 -6.71 -33.78 -23.52
N PRO A 682 -5.98 -34.19 -22.46
CA PRO A 682 -6.41 -33.94 -21.09
C PRO A 682 -6.23 -32.46 -20.75
N CYS A 683 -7.30 -31.77 -20.36
CA CYS A 683 -7.29 -30.34 -20.02
C CYS A 683 -7.23 -30.12 -18.50
N TYR A 684 -6.35 -29.22 -18.06
CA TYR A 684 -6.23 -28.81 -16.64
C TYR A 684 -7.28 -27.78 -16.23
N ASP A 685 -7.65 -26.89 -17.16
CA ASP A 685 -8.58 -25.78 -16.91
C ASP A 685 -9.93 -26.02 -17.60
N TYR A 686 -11.01 -25.71 -16.89
CA TYR A 686 -12.38 -25.98 -17.35
C TYR A 686 -12.86 -24.99 -18.43
N LEU A 687 -12.23 -23.83 -18.56
CA LEU A 687 -12.49 -22.86 -19.64
C LEU A 687 -11.69 -23.18 -20.89
N VAL A 688 -10.49 -23.76 -20.75
CA VAL A 688 -9.66 -24.21 -21.88
C VAL A 688 -10.30 -25.41 -22.61
N MET A 689 -10.89 -26.35 -21.89
CA MET A 689 -11.50 -27.58 -22.46
C MET A 689 -12.51 -27.35 -23.60
N PRO A 690 -13.54 -26.49 -23.48
CA PRO A 690 -14.50 -26.29 -24.57
C PRO A 690 -13.84 -25.69 -25.82
N ILE A 691 -12.84 -24.81 -25.66
CA ILE A 691 -12.12 -24.21 -26.79
C ILE A 691 -11.24 -25.28 -27.47
N ALA A 692 -10.57 -26.12 -26.70
CA ALA A 692 -9.81 -27.25 -27.25
C ALA A 692 -10.72 -28.22 -28.02
N GLN A 693 -11.94 -28.49 -27.52
CA GLN A 693 -12.93 -29.31 -28.22
C GLN A 693 -13.31 -28.70 -29.58
N GLU A 694 -13.60 -27.40 -29.61
CA GLU A 694 -13.93 -26.70 -30.86
C GLU A 694 -12.78 -26.74 -31.86
N ILE A 695 -11.53 -26.49 -31.41
CA ILE A 695 -10.34 -26.52 -32.28
C ILE A 695 -10.12 -27.92 -32.88
N VAL A 696 -10.20 -28.96 -32.05
CA VAL A 696 -10.00 -30.34 -32.51
C VAL A 696 -11.14 -30.74 -33.44
N GLN A 697 -12.39 -30.37 -33.12
CA GLN A 697 -13.54 -30.61 -33.98
C GLN A 697 -13.35 -29.94 -35.35
N GLU A 698 -13.07 -28.63 -35.38
CA GLU A 698 -12.86 -27.87 -36.62
C GLU A 698 -11.72 -28.47 -37.47
N ALA A 699 -10.62 -28.89 -36.84
CA ALA A 699 -9.53 -29.58 -37.52
C ALA A 699 -9.98 -30.86 -38.24
N HIS A 700 -10.86 -31.66 -37.65
CA HIS A 700 -11.40 -32.88 -38.27
C HIS A 700 -12.40 -32.54 -39.40
N TYR A 701 -13.19 -31.48 -39.25
CA TYR A 701 -14.09 -30.98 -40.30
C TYR A 701 -13.33 -30.47 -41.52
N GLU A 702 -12.26 -29.71 -41.33
CA GLU A 702 -11.44 -29.16 -42.42
C GLU A 702 -10.81 -30.25 -43.30
N VAL A 703 -10.39 -31.36 -42.70
CA VAL A 703 -9.81 -32.52 -43.41
C VAL A 703 -10.90 -33.39 -44.07
N GLY A 704 -12.18 -33.10 -43.81
CA GLY A 704 -13.32 -33.84 -44.37
C GLY A 704 -13.63 -35.16 -43.65
N ARG A 705 -13.17 -35.34 -42.41
CA ARG A 705 -13.43 -36.53 -41.56
C ARG A 705 -14.12 -36.20 -40.24
N PRO A 706 -15.31 -35.58 -40.26
CA PRO A 706 -16.02 -35.23 -39.02
C PRO A 706 -16.44 -36.45 -38.20
N ASP A 707 -16.52 -37.64 -38.81
CA ASP A 707 -16.82 -38.93 -38.20
C ASP A 707 -15.70 -39.47 -37.30
N SER A 708 -14.46 -39.05 -37.53
CA SER A 708 -13.30 -39.45 -36.72
C SER A 708 -13.13 -38.65 -35.42
N TYR A 709 -13.93 -37.59 -35.22
CA TYR A 709 -13.88 -36.79 -34.00
C TYR A 709 -14.66 -37.46 -32.84
N ASP A 710 -13.97 -37.78 -31.75
CA ASP A 710 -14.60 -38.18 -30.48
C ASP A 710 -14.47 -37.07 -29.43
N LYS A 711 -15.62 -36.57 -28.96
CA LYS A 711 -15.69 -35.57 -27.88
C LYS A 711 -15.06 -36.06 -26.57
N ASN A 712 -15.06 -37.38 -26.32
CA ASN A 712 -14.50 -37.96 -25.09
C ASN A 712 -12.97 -37.96 -25.05
N ASP A 713 -12.30 -37.70 -26.16
CA ASP A 713 -10.84 -37.63 -26.21
C ASP A 713 -10.29 -36.26 -25.78
N VAL A 714 -11.14 -35.23 -25.73
CA VAL A 714 -10.81 -33.90 -25.19
C VAL A 714 -11.64 -33.64 -23.94
N PHE A 715 -11.05 -33.78 -22.77
CA PHE A 715 -11.79 -33.77 -21.50
C PHE A 715 -11.06 -33.03 -20.38
N TYR A 716 -11.84 -32.51 -19.43
CA TYR A 716 -11.31 -31.92 -18.20
C TYR A 716 -10.89 -33.03 -17.23
N LEU A 717 -9.66 -32.96 -16.72
CA LEU A 717 -9.12 -33.95 -15.79
C LEU A 717 -9.20 -33.45 -14.33
N THR A 718 -8.52 -32.35 -14.02
CA THR A 718 -8.55 -31.67 -12.70
C THR A 718 -7.72 -30.39 -12.77
N SER A 719 -8.07 -29.40 -11.93
CA SER A 719 -7.32 -28.16 -11.71
C SER A 719 -6.34 -28.25 -10.53
N VAL A 720 -6.04 -29.45 -10.01
CA VAL A 720 -5.01 -29.66 -8.98
C VAL A 720 -3.74 -30.20 -9.62
N GLN A 721 -2.67 -29.42 -9.62
CA GLN A 721 -1.43 -29.65 -10.38
C GLN A 721 -0.92 -31.10 -10.33
N PHE A 722 -0.63 -31.66 -9.15
CA PHE A 722 -0.08 -33.02 -9.06
C PHE A 722 -1.11 -34.13 -9.28
N ALA A 723 -2.40 -33.85 -9.08
CA ALA A 723 -3.45 -34.79 -9.47
C ALA A 723 -3.60 -34.84 -11.00
N TYR A 724 -3.41 -33.71 -11.68
CA TYR A 724 -3.35 -33.64 -13.14
C TYR A 724 -2.17 -34.47 -13.66
N VAL A 725 -0.98 -34.34 -13.06
CA VAL A 725 0.18 -35.20 -13.36
C VAL A 725 -0.13 -36.67 -13.19
N ALA A 726 -0.68 -37.07 -12.05
CA ALA A 726 -0.98 -38.46 -11.78
C ALA A 726 -1.95 -39.05 -12.82
N GLY A 727 -2.98 -38.29 -13.21
CA GLY A 727 -3.94 -38.73 -14.22
C GLY A 727 -3.33 -38.79 -15.62
N VAL A 728 -2.56 -37.78 -16.05
CA VAL A 728 -1.86 -37.78 -17.34
C VAL A 728 -0.83 -38.92 -17.42
N ASN A 729 -0.04 -39.13 -16.38
CA ASN A 729 0.92 -40.26 -16.29
C ASN A 729 0.20 -41.61 -16.36
N GLY A 730 -0.96 -41.73 -15.70
CA GLY A 730 -1.82 -42.90 -15.78
C GLY A 730 -2.32 -43.17 -17.20
N ILE A 731 -2.76 -42.13 -17.91
CA ILE A 731 -3.17 -42.21 -19.32
C ILE A 731 -2.01 -42.67 -20.20
N MET A 732 -0.85 -42.01 -20.09
CA MET A 732 0.35 -42.37 -20.86
C MET A 732 0.72 -43.84 -20.70
N THR A 733 0.71 -44.34 -19.47
CA THR A 733 1.09 -45.72 -19.14
C THR A 733 0.05 -46.74 -19.60
N ARG A 734 -1.25 -46.44 -19.42
CA ARG A 734 -2.35 -47.36 -19.76
C ARG A 734 -2.56 -47.47 -21.26
N GLU A 735 -2.60 -46.34 -21.96
CA GLU A 735 -2.86 -46.28 -23.40
C GLU A 735 -1.59 -46.55 -24.22
N ARG A 736 -0.41 -46.62 -23.58
CA ARG A 736 0.90 -46.80 -24.24
C ARG A 736 1.09 -45.81 -25.39
N VAL A 737 0.92 -44.52 -25.08
CA VAL A 737 1.01 -43.44 -26.06
C VAL A 737 2.35 -43.49 -26.82
N ALA A 738 2.30 -43.25 -28.14
CA ALA A 738 3.50 -43.28 -28.98
C ALA A 738 4.22 -41.92 -29.04
N THR A 739 3.45 -40.84 -28.92
CA THR A 739 3.96 -39.46 -29.04
C THR A 739 3.28 -38.57 -28.00
N ASN A 740 4.08 -37.77 -27.31
CA ASN A 740 3.65 -36.74 -26.36
C ASN A 740 4.01 -35.35 -26.88
N PHE A 741 3.01 -34.47 -26.94
CA PHE A 741 3.20 -33.05 -27.14
C PHE A 741 2.97 -32.30 -25.82
N PHE A 742 4.01 -31.67 -25.27
CA PHE A 742 3.93 -30.85 -24.06
C PHE A 742 4.09 -29.37 -24.43
N MET A 743 3.01 -28.72 -24.83
CA MET A 743 3.03 -27.36 -25.39
C MET A 743 2.25 -26.42 -24.50
N GLY A 744 2.87 -25.42 -23.87
CA GLY A 744 2.16 -24.42 -23.07
C GLY A 744 2.89 -24.01 -21.79
N TYR A 745 2.13 -23.59 -20.78
CA TYR A 745 2.71 -23.17 -19.51
C TYR A 745 2.83 -24.35 -18.56
N PHE A 746 4.06 -24.65 -18.16
CA PHE A 746 4.36 -25.70 -17.20
C PHE A 746 5.11 -25.14 -15.99
N ALA A 747 4.95 -25.81 -14.85
CA ALA A 747 5.73 -25.61 -13.64
C ALA A 747 6.43 -26.93 -13.24
N ALA A 748 6.49 -27.22 -11.94
CA ALA A 748 7.23 -28.37 -11.39
C ALA A 748 6.78 -29.74 -11.93
N GLU A 749 5.61 -29.83 -12.55
CA GLU A 749 5.08 -31.04 -13.16
C GLU A 749 5.83 -31.50 -14.42
N ALA A 750 6.49 -30.59 -15.13
CA ALA A 750 7.11 -30.87 -16.43
C ALA A 750 7.98 -32.14 -16.39
N LEU A 751 8.91 -32.20 -15.41
CA LEU A 751 9.84 -33.30 -15.27
C LEU A 751 9.13 -34.65 -15.04
N LEU A 752 8.11 -34.68 -14.18
CA LEU A 752 7.37 -35.91 -13.83
C LEU A 752 6.61 -36.50 -15.02
N MET A 753 6.02 -35.64 -15.85
CA MET A 753 5.31 -36.07 -17.05
C MET A 753 6.28 -36.61 -18.10
N THR A 754 7.36 -35.86 -18.35
CA THR A 754 8.34 -36.22 -19.39
C THR A 754 9.13 -37.47 -19.06
N GLU A 755 9.44 -37.72 -17.78
CA GLU A 755 10.13 -38.95 -17.38
C GLU A 755 9.24 -40.18 -17.58
N THR A 756 7.93 -40.02 -17.35
CA THR A 756 6.96 -41.09 -17.60
C THR A 756 6.87 -41.40 -19.10
N GLY A 757 6.80 -40.38 -19.95
CA GLY A 757 6.80 -40.55 -21.40
C GLY A 757 8.09 -41.21 -21.92
N ASN A 758 9.24 -40.83 -21.37
CA ASN A 758 10.53 -41.46 -21.68
C ASN A 758 10.53 -42.95 -21.27
N THR A 759 9.99 -43.27 -20.10
CA THR A 759 9.92 -44.65 -19.58
C THR A 759 9.09 -45.59 -20.47
N ILE A 760 8.07 -45.08 -21.17
CA ILE A 760 7.25 -45.87 -22.11
C ILE A 760 7.78 -45.82 -23.55
N GLY A 761 8.86 -45.09 -23.81
CA GLY A 761 9.49 -44.95 -25.13
C GLY A 761 8.71 -44.07 -26.11
N ALA A 762 7.90 -43.13 -25.60
CA ALA A 762 7.16 -42.18 -26.43
C ALA A 762 8.11 -41.09 -26.98
N VAL A 763 7.89 -40.66 -28.23
CA VAL A 763 8.54 -39.45 -28.77
C VAL A 763 7.98 -38.24 -28.04
N GLN A 764 8.84 -37.34 -27.58
CA GLN A 764 8.41 -36.18 -26.80
C GLN A 764 8.86 -34.88 -27.46
N ILE A 765 7.87 -34.06 -27.81
CA ILE A 765 8.09 -32.70 -28.33
C ILE A 765 7.47 -31.72 -27.33
N ALA A 766 8.29 -30.86 -26.76
CA ALA A 766 7.88 -29.89 -25.75
C ALA A 766 8.06 -28.45 -26.23
N GLY A 767 7.33 -27.52 -25.61
CA GLY A 767 7.47 -26.09 -25.83
C GLY A 767 6.88 -25.28 -24.68
N SER A 768 7.68 -24.38 -24.10
CA SER A 768 7.25 -23.55 -22.97
C SER A 768 7.98 -22.21 -22.92
N ASP A 769 7.32 -21.20 -22.38
CA ASP A 769 7.89 -19.89 -22.03
C ASP A 769 8.41 -19.80 -20.58
N ALA A 770 8.18 -20.84 -19.78
CA ALA A 770 8.62 -20.90 -18.41
C ALA A 770 10.15 -21.13 -18.31
N ILE A 771 10.88 -20.06 -17.98
CA ILE A 771 12.36 -20.05 -17.86
C ILE A 771 12.86 -21.16 -16.93
N THR A 772 12.13 -21.47 -15.86
CA THR A 772 12.53 -22.48 -14.87
C THR A 772 12.28 -23.92 -15.32
N GLN A 773 11.44 -24.16 -16.34
CA GLN A 773 11.08 -25.52 -16.77
C GLN A 773 11.74 -25.94 -18.07
N ILE A 774 12.13 -25.00 -18.94
CA ILE A 774 12.86 -25.27 -20.18
C ILE A 774 14.05 -26.24 -19.98
N PRO A 775 14.89 -26.10 -18.92
CA PRO A 775 15.98 -27.05 -18.70
C PRO A 775 15.52 -28.50 -18.54
N PHE A 776 14.36 -28.75 -17.92
CA PHE A 776 13.83 -30.11 -17.79
C PHE A 776 13.43 -30.68 -19.14
N PHE A 777 12.68 -29.92 -19.94
CA PHE A 777 12.29 -30.35 -21.29
C PHE A 777 13.50 -30.62 -22.19
N ILE A 778 14.55 -29.79 -22.13
CA ILE A 778 15.79 -30.02 -22.87
C ILE A 778 16.43 -31.36 -22.50
N THR A 779 16.34 -31.77 -21.22
CA THR A 779 16.96 -33.00 -20.74
C THR A 779 16.12 -34.26 -20.93
N THR A 780 14.79 -34.14 -21.01
CA THR A 780 13.87 -35.29 -21.00
C THR A 780 13.05 -35.46 -22.28
N CYS A 781 13.06 -34.48 -23.19
CA CYS A 781 12.35 -34.54 -24.47
C CYS A 781 13.30 -34.60 -25.66
N ASP A 782 12.84 -35.18 -26.77
CA ASP A 782 13.61 -35.28 -28.02
C ASP A 782 13.80 -33.89 -28.66
N TYR A 783 12.76 -33.06 -28.61
CA TYR A 783 12.78 -31.70 -29.13
C TYR A 783 12.09 -30.72 -28.18
N THR A 784 12.68 -29.54 -28.00
CA THR A 784 12.14 -28.49 -27.13
C THR A 784 12.12 -27.14 -27.85
N LEU A 785 10.96 -26.50 -27.92
CA LEU A 785 10.79 -25.11 -28.31
C LEU A 785 11.08 -24.21 -27.10
N ILE A 786 12.02 -23.29 -27.26
CA ILE A 786 12.52 -22.46 -26.15
C ILE A 786 11.86 -21.09 -26.19
N GLY A 787 11.04 -20.78 -25.17
CA GLY A 787 10.56 -19.42 -24.96
C GLY A 787 9.70 -18.92 -26.11
N GLU A 788 10.21 -17.92 -26.81
CA GLU A 788 9.53 -17.28 -27.93
C GLU A 788 9.28 -18.19 -29.14
N GLU A 789 10.01 -19.31 -29.24
CA GLU A 789 9.78 -20.30 -30.29
C GLU A 789 8.37 -20.91 -30.20
N LEU A 790 7.83 -21.05 -28.98
CA LEU A 790 6.45 -21.48 -28.76
C LEU A 790 5.44 -20.48 -29.37
N TYR A 791 5.64 -19.18 -29.13
CA TYR A 791 4.74 -18.15 -29.67
C TYR A 791 4.87 -18.01 -31.19
N ALA A 792 6.07 -18.25 -31.73
CA ALA A 792 6.33 -18.19 -33.15
C ALA A 792 5.72 -19.37 -33.91
N ALA A 793 5.46 -20.51 -33.24
CA ALA A 793 5.08 -21.77 -33.87
C ALA A 793 3.88 -21.65 -34.83
N SER A 794 2.85 -20.90 -34.47
CA SER A 794 1.68 -20.66 -35.33
C SER A 794 2.05 -19.90 -36.62
N ALA A 795 2.99 -18.96 -36.54
CA ALA A 795 3.51 -18.24 -37.70
C ALA A 795 4.30 -19.17 -38.64
N TYR A 796 5.06 -20.12 -38.07
CA TYR A 796 5.81 -21.13 -38.82
C TYR A 796 4.90 -22.11 -39.55
N LEU A 797 3.81 -22.55 -38.90
CA LEU A 797 2.88 -23.55 -39.44
C LEU A 797 1.89 -22.95 -40.44
N ASN A 798 1.23 -21.85 -40.10
CA ASN A 798 0.17 -21.26 -40.95
C ASN A 798 0.71 -20.29 -42.01
N ARG A 799 1.94 -19.79 -41.86
CA ARG A 799 2.57 -18.77 -42.73
C ARG A 799 1.68 -17.56 -43.01
N GLU A 800 0.85 -17.17 -42.05
CA GLU A 800 -0.03 -16.02 -42.19
C GLU A 800 0.79 -14.71 -42.24
N PRO A 801 0.58 -13.82 -43.23
CA PRO A 801 1.38 -12.60 -43.39
C PRO A 801 1.46 -11.71 -42.14
N MET A 802 0.40 -11.69 -41.32
CA MET A 802 0.33 -10.89 -40.09
C MET A 802 1.27 -11.45 -39.00
N LEU A 803 1.26 -12.76 -38.79
CA LEU A 803 2.11 -13.44 -37.83
C LEU A 803 3.59 -13.42 -38.29
N LEU A 804 3.83 -13.69 -39.58
CA LEU A 804 5.17 -13.66 -40.17
C LEU A 804 5.82 -12.28 -40.09
N GLY A 805 5.06 -11.23 -40.41
CA GLY A 805 5.56 -9.85 -40.37
C GLY A 805 5.93 -9.42 -38.95
N THR A 806 5.09 -9.76 -37.97
CA THR A 806 5.33 -9.44 -36.55
C THR A 806 6.56 -10.17 -36.02
N LEU A 807 6.71 -11.47 -36.32
CA LEU A 807 7.87 -12.26 -35.93
C LEU A 807 9.17 -11.67 -36.47
N LYS A 808 9.17 -11.24 -37.75
CA LYS A 808 10.37 -10.64 -38.35
C LYS A 808 10.72 -9.28 -37.74
N ALA A 809 9.72 -8.46 -37.44
CA ALA A 809 9.93 -7.18 -36.76
C ALA A 809 10.55 -7.39 -35.37
N GLN A 810 10.10 -8.38 -34.60
CA GLN A 810 10.68 -8.73 -33.31
C GLN A 810 12.16 -9.13 -33.42
N ASP A 811 12.54 -9.91 -34.44
CA ASP A 811 13.94 -10.29 -34.65
C ASP A 811 14.84 -9.11 -35.01
N TYR A 812 14.39 -8.19 -35.86
CA TYR A 812 15.14 -6.97 -36.17
C TYR A 812 15.23 -6.04 -34.96
N PHE A 813 14.17 -5.93 -34.17
CA PHE A 813 14.16 -5.11 -32.97
C PHE A 813 15.15 -5.65 -31.92
N LYS A 814 15.29 -6.96 -31.76
CA LYS A 814 16.35 -7.57 -30.93
C LYS A 814 17.75 -7.19 -31.42
N PHE A 815 17.96 -7.14 -32.74
CA PHE A 815 19.24 -6.71 -33.29
C PHE A 815 19.55 -5.24 -32.94
N VAL A 816 18.54 -4.36 -32.99
CA VAL A 816 18.68 -2.97 -32.52
C VAL A 816 19.04 -2.92 -31.03
N ILE A 817 18.36 -3.71 -30.19
CA ILE A 817 18.69 -3.84 -28.76
C ILE A 817 20.14 -4.30 -28.56
N LEU A 818 20.60 -5.30 -29.33
CA LEU A 818 21.97 -5.79 -29.26
C LEU A 818 23.01 -4.69 -29.57
N ILE A 819 22.74 -3.84 -30.57
CA ILE A 819 23.61 -2.69 -30.89
C ILE A 819 23.71 -1.75 -29.68
N PHE A 820 22.58 -1.41 -29.04
CA PHE A 820 22.58 -0.55 -27.85
C PHE A 820 23.29 -1.18 -26.66
N ILE A 821 23.20 -2.50 -26.48
CA ILE A 821 23.94 -3.23 -25.44
C ILE A 821 25.45 -3.13 -25.69
N ILE A 822 25.90 -3.39 -26.91
CA ILE A 822 27.33 -3.32 -27.27
C ILE A 822 27.85 -1.88 -27.11
N ALA A 823 27.11 -0.89 -27.61
CA ALA A 823 27.47 0.52 -27.47
C ALA A 823 27.51 0.95 -26.00
N GLY A 824 26.53 0.51 -25.20
CA GLY A 824 26.48 0.77 -23.76
C GLY A 824 27.66 0.16 -23.01
N ALA A 825 28.04 -1.08 -23.33
CA ALA A 825 29.19 -1.75 -22.73
C ALA A 825 30.52 -1.05 -23.07
N LEU A 826 30.69 -0.62 -24.33
CA LEU A 826 31.88 0.13 -24.76
C LEU A 826 31.97 1.48 -24.06
N LEU A 827 30.89 2.26 -24.03
CA LEU A 827 30.86 3.56 -23.36
C LEU A 827 31.06 3.44 -21.84
N GLY A 828 30.45 2.43 -21.21
CA GLY A 828 30.63 2.12 -19.80
C GLY A 828 32.08 1.81 -19.43
N THR A 829 32.84 1.19 -20.33
CA THR A 829 34.29 0.93 -20.15
C THR A 829 35.09 2.23 -20.02
N PHE A 830 34.65 3.32 -20.66
CA PHE A 830 35.25 4.66 -20.54
C PHE A 830 34.59 5.54 -19.47
N GLN A 831 33.78 4.95 -18.58
CA GLN A 831 33.02 5.67 -17.55
C GLN A 831 32.00 6.69 -18.11
N LEU A 832 31.63 6.56 -19.38
CA LEU A 832 30.59 7.37 -20.02
C LEU A 832 29.22 6.69 -19.84
N THR A 833 28.59 6.92 -18.70
CA THR A 833 27.34 6.24 -18.30
C THR A 833 26.07 6.86 -18.88
N GLY A 834 26.17 7.97 -19.63
CA GLY A 834 25.01 8.70 -20.15
C GLY A 834 24.04 7.87 -20.99
N LEU A 835 24.56 7.00 -21.88
CA LEU A 835 23.70 6.11 -22.68
C LEU A 835 22.92 5.12 -21.81
N MET A 836 23.55 4.59 -20.76
CA MET A 836 22.91 3.65 -19.82
C MET A 836 21.86 4.36 -18.95
N GLN A 837 22.12 5.60 -18.55
CA GLN A 837 21.20 6.42 -17.74
C GLN A 837 19.93 6.84 -18.48
N ILE A 838 19.96 6.85 -19.82
CA ILE A 838 18.79 7.16 -20.65
C ILE A 838 17.75 6.03 -20.60
N PHE A 839 18.19 4.78 -20.45
CA PHE A 839 17.26 3.66 -20.33
C PHE A 839 16.61 3.68 -18.94
N PRO A 840 15.29 3.43 -18.87
CA PRO A 840 14.59 3.40 -17.59
C PRO A 840 15.22 2.32 -16.70
N VAL A 841 15.63 2.72 -15.50
CA VAL A 841 16.08 1.79 -14.45
C VAL A 841 14.86 1.02 -13.95
N LYS A 842 15.05 -0.27 -13.69
CA LYS A 842 13.99 -1.23 -13.30
C LYS A 842 13.18 -0.77 -12.09
#